data_AF-A0A081AGW5-F1
#
_entry.id   AF-A0A081AGW5-F1
#
_cell.length_a   1.000
_cell.length_b   1.000
_cell.length_c   1.000
_cell.angle_alpha   90.00
_cell.angle_beta   90.00
_cell.angle_gamma   90.00
#
_symmetry.space_group_name_H-M   'P 1'
#
loop_
_entity.id
_entity.type
_entity.pdbx_description
1 polymer ?
#
loop_
_entity_poly.entity_id
_entity_poly.type
_entity_poly.pdbx_seq_one_letter_code
_entity_poly.pdbx_strand_id
1 'polypeptide(L)'
;MIANISMVLGKYCFDEEAFSGEIFEVGAFLEDCRTHSPMETIHQDLKQFQTALENQLVAIINEDYAEFLQLSSKLKGVDEAVSSVRAPILAVLKRVDEVQSAMAALQNKIQSQLQTAEDLQKQEKDLQLSIQISQKLLLLEDLLEIESPADSDDEEQSLGKDGPIVSDEDSEDEFENFDRVKKSLNATSAAEGCAKLERAAQIFVQLDLEFMNAMHLSMIQKEEKRLAVIEETLLHRLETEFATEIFPDTFYNRDHAISALTLSYLLRAYVLLHKSHIPEEMIGRLLVQPFAEENLTRGKLDGRVRGSCEGLPQIYESILDFITSKFADTLALSVCQGESKCSVDILGNAIWKPLQEILSSKHGVIFQAADPERFHQSYTISMRFLLDIEERFCTTEIMKIRFRSHESVVEFKEKWNIDVYFQLRASQLASSLEKSFGVKRDEPGASVNSTANSDDKSGLVFENSKRLWQAMQDCWSERVFLAPLLPNFCKLCVQLFAYYIDIWKEPLLNTVAVINSGNKADFATVPLYFLSTEEDLLFAGSDFHVLYKKISQYLLAIVKTHVDTFTDDSQAFVTELFQEPLASLAELEARCWSTAVTMVSADCKKVLPAIRTVKGQYQMTNKPPPTNPSTYVVSIIQPMQEFLEKWGMHFDAAKKQQLLQAIVEEVCDVYSSLSSELLRSALELEESLKSRKLQRHSGSSSTLANNTVSDTEKMRMQLLLDLQEIQREVAALGLDVKLCNGLQVSIAKLSESDSFECITTCDSQIEMETGGHWGVSLWRWGLCMTMASLSLWKILELAVNGDASWDRVFGKKSKKEKYLAGFPGLVGNTPLIELTNLSKATGCMILAKAEFLNPGGSSKDRVAKGIVEDAERRGLLKEGGTIIEGTSGSTGISLSLMARARGYRCIIVMPDDQAKEKSQLLEQFGAEVVLVKPASIVNAKHYVNEAKRLARNTEGGYFTDQFENTANFDSHYTTTGPEIWRQTDGTVDAFVMAAGTGGTIAGTSAYLKEKNPDVQVFLADPPGSSLYNKVRSNVCYAPQQAETKVRRHRYDTIAEGVGIDRLTENFMLAKIDDAFKVTDQEIVEMSRFLLREEGIFVGSSSGLNCVAAVRAARKLGPGHTIVTVLCDSGQRHLTKFWNEQHIREDWQLEPTATHLEFLDGSTGQP
;
A
#
# COMPACT_ATOMS: atom_id res chain seq x y z
N MET A 1 -82.18 -64.65 -25.14
CA MET A 1 -83.64 -64.53 -24.99
C MET A 1 -83.92 -63.29 -24.17
N ILE A 2 -84.43 -62.26 -24.84
CA ILE A 2 -85.80 -61.74 -24.61
C ILE A 2 -85.75 -60.72 -23.47
N ALA A 3 -85.57 -59.45 -23.80
CA ALA A 3 -86.66 -58.47 -23.94
C ALA A 3 -87.12 -58.00 -22.55
N ASN A 4 -87.34 -56.71 -22.27
CA ASN A 4 -87.86 -55.69 -23.14
C ASN A 4 -87.32 -54.34 -22.72
N ILE A 5 -87.09 -53.54 -23.76
CA ILE A 5 -87.06 -52.09 -23.74
C ILE A 5 -88.29 -51.60 -22.97
N SER A 6 -88.02 -50.88 -21.90
CA SER A 6 -88.83 -49.75 -21.46
C SER A 6 -87.75 -48.77 -21.01
N MET A 7 -87.25 -47.89 -21.89
CA MET A 7 -87.83 -46.55 -22.07
C MET A 7 -88.68 -46.16 -20.86
N VAL A 8 -88.04 -46.13 -19.69
CA VAL A 8 -88.41 -45.14 -18.71
C VAL A 8 -87.92 -43.85 -19.34
N LEU A 9 -88.84 -43.21 -20.07
CA LEU A 9 -88.78 -41.77 -20.25
C LEU A 9 -88.39 -41.22 -18.88
N GLY A 10 -87.20 -40.63 -18.81
CA GLY A 10 -86.82 -39.84 -17.65
C GLY A 10 -87.99 -38.92 -17.32
N LYS A 11 -88.11 -38.53 -16.06
CA LYS A 11 -89.16 -37.64 -15.58
C LYS A 11 -89.31 -36.37 -16.45
N TYR A 12 -88.24 -36.03 -17.18
CA TYR A 12 -88.13 -34.97 -18.16
C TYR A 12 -87.68 -35.53 -19.50
N CYS A 13 -87.95 -34.81 -20.59
CA CYS A 13 -87.50 -35.15 -21.94
C CYS A 13 -85.96 -35.06 -22.16
N PHE A 14 -85.18 -34.96 -21.09
CA PHE A 14 -83.72 -34.89 -21.06
C PHE A 14 -83.17 -35.63 -19.83
N ASP A 15 -81.87 -35.94 -19.86
CA ASP A 15 -81.17 -36.60 -18.75
C ASP A 15 -80.78 -35.59 -17.65
N GLU A 16 -81.18 -35.86 -16.40
CA GLU A 16 -80.93 -35.00 -15.23
C GLU A 16 -79.43 -34.92 -14.88
N GLU A 17 -78.67 -36.00 -15.12
CA GLU A 17 -77.22 -36.04 -14.88
C GLU A 17 -76.46 -35.18 -15.91
N ALA A 18 -76.94 -35.12 -17.15
CA ALA A 18 -76.36 -34.26 -18.18
C ALA A 18 -76.52 -32.77 -17.84
N PHE A 19 -77.61 -32.38 -17.16
CA PHE A 19 -77.84 -31.00 -16.71
C PHE A 19 -76.91 -30.59 -15.54
N SER A 20 -76.35 -31.57 -14.84
CA SER A 20 -75.52 -31.38 -13.63
C SER A 20 -74.01 -31.56 -13.89
N GLY A 21 -73.61 -31.80 -15.15
CA GLY A 21 -72.22 -32.04 -15.55
C GLY A 21 -71.36 -30.77 -15.58
N GLU A 22 -70.06 -30.90 -15.30
CA GLU A 22 -69.11 -29.77 -15.19
C GLU A 22 -68.83 -29.03 -16.52
N ILE A 23 -69.18 -29.62 -17.68
CA ILE A 23 -68.97 -29.03 -19.02
C ILE A 23 -70.30 -28.98 -19.78
N PHE A 24 -71.27 -28.22 -19.26
CA PHE A 24 -72.61 -28.08 -19.84
C PHE A 24 -72.68 -26.95 -20.87
N GLU A 25 -73.01 -27.27 -22.13
CA GLU A 25 -73.27 -26.28 -23.18
C GLU A 25 -74.75 -26.27 -23.62
N VAL A 26 -75.41 -25.13 -23.42
CA VAL A 26 -76.85 -24.93 -23.67
C VAL A 26 -77.26 -25.18 -25.12
N GLY A 27 -76.40 -24.80 -26.08
CA GLY A 27 -76.70 -24.91 -27.51
C GLY A 27 -76.82 -26.36 -27.97
N ALA A 28 -75.82 -27.19 -27.65
CA ALA A 28 -75.79 -28.60 -28.00
C ALA A 28 -76.91 -29.40 -27.30
N PHE A 29 -77.19 -29.08 -26.03
CA PHE A 29 -78.28 -29.68 -25.27
C PHE A 29 -79.66 -29.41 -25.89
N LEU A 30 -79.94 -28.16 -26.28
CA LEU A 30 -81.22 -27.82 -26.92
C LEU A 30 -81.35 -28.43 -28.32
N GLU A 31 -80.25 -28.60 -29.07
CA GLU A 31 -80.29 -29.32 -30.35
C GLU A 31 -80.64 -30.80 -30.18
N ASP A 32 -80.02 -31.49 -29.23
CA ASP A 32 -80.27 -32.91 -28.96
C ASP A 32 -81.66 -33.18 -28.35
N CYS A 33 -82.18 -32.25 -27.54
CA CYS A 33 -83.56 -32.35 -27.06
C CYS A 33 -84.58 -32.06 -28.17
N ARG A 34 -84.27 -31.15 -29.11
CA ARG A 34 -85.18 -30.81 -30.22
C ARG A 34 -85.29 -31.89 -31.29
N THR A 35 -84.30 -32.77 -31.44
CA THR A 35 -84.40 -33.92 -32.36
C THR A 35 -85.42 -34.95 -31.88
N HIS A 36 -85.70 -34.99 -30.57
CA HIS A 36 -86.56 -36.00 -29.95
C HIS A 36 -87.86 -35.44 -29.35
N SER A 37 -88.00 -34.12 -29.14
CA SER A 37 -89.20 -33.52 -28.52
C SER A 37 -89.48 -32.05 -28.94
N PRO A 38 -90.75 -31.60 -28.96
CA PRO A 38 -91.11 -30.21 -29.26
C PRO A 38 -90.71 -29.24 -28.14
N MET A 39 -90.50 -27.97 -28.49
CA MET A 39 -89.96 -26.94 -27.59
C MET A 39 -90.88 -26.61 -26.40
N GLU A 40 -92.22 -26.64 -26.57
CA GLU A 40 -93.15 -26.48 -25.44
C GLU A 40 -92.93 -27.55 -24.36
N THR A 41 -92.70 -28.80 -24.76
CA THR A 41 -92.49 -29.92 -23.83
C THR A 41 -91.20 -29.74 -23.04
N ILE A 42 -90.11 -29.34 -23.71
CA ILE A 42 -88.81 -29.06 -23.06
C ILE A 42 -88.96 -27.95 -22.00
N HIS A 43 -89.67 -26.87 -22.31
CA HIS A 43 -89.86 -25.77 -21.37
C HIS A 43 -90.71 -26.18 -20.16
N GLN A 44 -91.74 -27.00 -20.38
CA GLN A 44 -92.63 -27.48 -19.32
C GLN A 44 -91.89 -28.42 -18.37
N ASP A 45 -91.05 -29.31 -18.92
CA ASP A 45 -90.24 -30.25 -18.18
C ASP A 45 -89.14 -29.56 -17.36
N LEU A 46 -88.45 -28.55 -17.91
CA LEU A 46 -87.48 -27.75 -17.16
C LEU A 46 -88.10 -27.01 -15.96
N LYS A 47 -89.31 -26.47 -16.12
CA LYS A 47 -90.04 -25.85 -14.99
C LYS A 47 -90.43 -26.85 -13.91
N GLN A 48 -90.84 -28.05 -14.32
CA GLN A 48 -91.13 -29.12 -13.36
C GLN A 48 -89.86 -29.62 -12.66
N PHE A 49 -88.70 -29.58 -13.32
CA PHE A 49 -87.42 -29.91 -12.69
C PHE A 49 -87.00 -28.87 -11.65
N GLN A 50 -87.10 -27.57 -11.98
CA GLN A 50 -86.84 -26.49 -11.02
C GLN A 50 -87.73 -26.62 -9.77
N THR A 51 -89.02 -26.87 -9.95
CA THR A 51 -89.97 -27.00 -8.82
C THR A 51 -89.64 -28.25 -7.98
N ALA A 52 -89.11 -29.31 -8.57
CA ALA A 52 -88.71 -30.52 -7.83
C ALA A 52 -87.46 -30.26 -6.96
N LEU A 53 -86.47 -29.53 -7.48
CA LEU A 53 -85.27 -29.13 -6.74
C LEU A 53 -85.62 -28.21 -5.55
N GLU A 54 -86.50 -27.23 -5.75
CA GLU A 54 -86.97 -26.34 -4.68
C GLU A 54 -87.64 -27.14 -3.54
N ASN A 55 -88.44 -28.16 -3.88
CA ASN A 55 -89.07 -29.04 -2.89
C ASN A 55 -88.08 -29.96 -2.17
N GLN A 56 -87.04 -30.47 -2.85
CA GLN A 56 -85.99 -31.25 -2.20
C GLN A 56 -85.19 -30.42 -1.19
N LEU A 57 -84.90 -29.16 -1.50
CA LEU A 57 -84.21 -28.26 -0.58
C LEU A 57 -85.04 -28.02 0.70
N VAL A 58 -86.36 -27.83 0.56
CA VAL A 58 -87.28 -27.66 1.70
C VAL A 58 -87.40 -28.95 2.52
N ALA A 59 -87.31 -30.13 1.89
CA ALA A 59 -87.32 -31.41 2.60
C ALA A 59 -86.09 -31.60 3.50
N ILE A 60 -84.89 -31.29 2.99
CA ILE A 60 -83.63 -31.39 3.74
C ILE A 60 -83.65 -30.45 4.96
N ILE A 61 -84.12 -29.21 4.79
CA ILE A 61 -84.21 -28.24 5.91
C ILE A 61 -85.17 -28.72 6.99
N ASN A 62 -86.28 -29.38 6.62
CA ASN A 62 -87.26 -29.89 7.59
C ASN A 62 -86.79 -31.18 8.29
N GLU A 63 -85.94 -31.98 7.65
CA GLU A 63 -85.31 -33.18 8.24
C GLU A 63 -84.32 -32.78 9.36
N ASP A 64 -83.47 -31.78 9.10
CA ASP A 64 -82.55 -31.22 10.10
C ASP A 64 -83.30 -30.50 11.26
N TYR A 65 -84.45 -29.87 10.98
CA TYR A 65 -85.27 -29.22 12.01
C TYR A 65 -86.03 -30.23 12.91
N ALA A 66 -86.35 -31.41 12.38
CA ALA A 66 -87.00 -32.48 13.14
C ALA A 66 -86.01 -33.21 14.08
N GLU A 67 -84.75 -33.41 13.66
CA GLU A 67 -83.69 -33.94 14.54
C GLU A 67 -83.37 -32.99 15.70
N PHE A 68 -83.37 -31.67 15.45
CA PHE A 68 -83.14 -30.65 16.48
C PHE A 68 -84.22 -30.65 17.58
N LEU A 69 -85.49 -30.86 17.24
CA LEU A 69 -86.60 -30.90 18.21
C LEU A 69 -86.61 -32.16 19.09
N GLN A 70 -86.09 -33.30 18.60
CA GLN A 70 -85.96 -34.53 19.39
C GLN A 70 -84.83 -34.48 20.43
N LEU A 71 -83.84 -33.59 20.27
CA LEU A 71 -82.75 -33.42 21.25
C LEU A 71 -83.26 -32.85 22.58
N SER A 72 -84.31 -32.02 22.57
CA SER A 72 -84.83 -31.37 23.79
C SER A 72 -85.60 -32.33 24.71
N SER A 73 -86.17 -33.42 24.18
CA SER A 73 -86.98 -34.36 24.98
C SER A 73 -86.15 -35.45 25.69
N LYS A 74 -84.93 -35.74 25.23
CA LYS A 74 -84.00 -36.69 25.86
C LYS A 74 -83.17 -36.09 27.02
N LEU A 75 -83.27 -34.80 27.29
CA LEU A 75 -82.48 -34.08 28.30
C LEU A 75 -83.15 -34.00 29.69
N LYS A 76 -84.36 -34.54 29.91
CA LYS A 76 -84.93 -34.68 31.26
C LYS A 76 -84.36 -35.92 31.96
N GLY A 77 -83.33 -35.73 32.80
CA GLY A 77 -82.73 -36.77 33.65
C GLY A 77 -81.19 -36.84 33.61
N VAL A 78 -80.53 -36.01 32.79
CA VAL A 78 -79.06 -36.06 32.60
C VAL A 78 -78.28 -35.59 33.84
N ASP A 79 -78.83 -34.69 34.66
CA ASP A 79 -78.15 -34.23 35.88
C ASP A 79 -77.94 -35.35 36.92
N GLU A 80 -78.87 -36.32 37.03
CA GLU A 80 -78.73 -37.46 37.94
C GLU A 80 -77.68 -38.48 37.44
N ALA A 81 -77.65 -38.74 36.12
CA ALA A 81 -76.65 -39.61 35.51
C ALA A 81 -75.24 -39.02 35.58
N VAL A 82 -75.08 -37.71 35.31
CA VAL A 82 -73.79 -37.00 35.40
C VAL A 82 -73.28 -36.94 36.84
N SER A 83 -74.15 -36.77 37.83
CA SER A 83 -73.75 -36.79 39.25
C SER A 83 -73.25 -38.17 39.70
N SER A 84 -73.85 -39.27 39.19
CA SER A 84 -73.43 -40.65 39.50
C SER A 84 -72.05 -41.03 38.95
N VAL A 85 -71.64 -40.43 37.83
CA VAL A 85 -70.35 -40.71 37.15
C VAL A 85 -69.23 -39.78 37.63
N ARG A 86 -69.58 -38.61 38.17
CA ARG A 86 -68.62 -37.60 38.65
C ARG A 86 -67.78 -38.08 39.84
N ALA A 87 -68.38 -38.77 40.81
CA ALA A 87 -67.66 -39.22 42.01
C ALA A 87 -66.60 -40.31 41.72
N PRO A 88 -66.87 -41.35 40.90
CA PRO A 88 -65.84 -42.31 40.46
C PRO A 88 -64.71 -41.67 39.65
N ILE A 89 -65.01 -40.73 38.75
CA ILE A 89 -63.99 -40.08 37.91
C ILE A 89 -63.06 -39.20 38.75
N LEU A 90 -63.59 -38.47 39.74
CA LEU A 90 -62.76 -37.69 40.66
C LEU A 90 -61.86 -38.57 41.52
N ALA A 91 -62.31 -39.77 41.91
CA ALA A 91 -61.48 -40.74 42.62
C ALA A 91 -60.35 -41.32 41.75
N VAL A 92 -60.63 -41.56 40.46
CA VAL A 92 -59.60 -41.99 39.49
C VAL A 92 -58.60 -40.87 39.22
N LEU A 93 -59.06 -39.64 38.99
CA LEU A 93 -58.19 -38.48 38.82
C LEU A 93 -57.27 -38.26 40.01
N LYS A 94 -57.79 -38.41 41.24
CA LYS A 94 -56.98 -38.33 42.45
C LYS A 94 -55.91 -39.41 42.51
N ARG A 95 -56.22 -40.65 42.11
CA ARG A 95 -55.23 -41.74 42.03
C ARG A 95 -54.19 -41.50 40.95
N VAL A 96 -54.58 -40.94 39.81
CA VAL A 96 -53.64 -40.57 38.75
C VAL A 96 -52.70 -39.47 39.25
N ASP A 97 -53.21 -38.47 39.96
CA ASP A 97 -52.42 -37.39 40.57
C ASP A 97 -51.45 -37.90 41.65
N GLU A 98 -51.89 -38.86 42.48
CA GLU A 98 -51.05 -39.56 43.46
C GLU A 98 -49.92 -40.36 42.78
N VAL A 99 -50.21 -41.06 41.68
CA VAL A 99 -49.20 -41.80 40.90
C VAL A 99 -48.25 -40.83 40.18
N GLN A 100 -48.75 -39.75 39.63
CA GLN A 100 -47.95 -38.73 38.94
C GLN A 100 -47.01 -38.02 39.93
N SER A 101 -47.48 -37.74 41.14
CA SER A 101 -46.67 -37.23 42.25
C SER A 101 -45.61 -38.23 42.70
N ALA A 102 -45.94 -39.53 42.79
CA ALA A 102 -44.99 -40.57 43.13
C ALA A 102 -43.91 -40.77 42.04
N MET A 103 -44.28 -40.68 40.76
CA MET A 103 -43.34 -40.69 39.64
C MET A 103 -42.40 -39.48 39.67
N ALA A 104 -42.92 -38.28 39.90
CA ALA A 104 -42.11 -37.07 40.03
C ALA A 104 -41.12 -37.18 41.20
N ALA A 105 -41.55 -37.72 42.34
CA ALA A 105 -40.66 -37.98 43.47
C ALA A 105 -39.55 -39.00 43.14
N LEU A 106 -39.88 -40.05 42.38
CA LEU A 106 -38.89 -41.05 41.94
C LEU A 106 -37.90 -40.45 40.94
N GLN A 107 -38.38 -39.63 40.00
CA GLN A 107 -37.55 -38.92 39.03
C GLN A 107 -36.55 -37.98 39.73
N ASN A 108 -37.01 -37.19 40.71
CA ASN A 108 -36.15 -36.34 41.52
C ASN A 108 -35.10 -37.16 42.29
N LYS A 109 -35.47 -38.34 42.80
CA LYS A 109 -34.53 -39.23 43.51
C LYS A 109 -33.46 -39.80 42.57
N ILE A 110 -33.84 -40.22 41.36
CA ILE A 110 -32.90 -40.70 40.34
C ILE A 110 -31.96 -39.58 39.92
N GLN A 111 -32.48 -38.38 39.71
CA GLN A 111 -31.68 -37.21 39.33
C GLN A 111 -30.67 -36.82 40.42
N SER A 112 -31.07 -36.90 41.70
CA SER A 112 -30.15 -36.71 42.83
C SER A 112 -29.05 -37.80 42.90
N GLN A 113 -29.39 -39.06 42.62
CA GLN A 113 -28.40 -40.15 42.59
C GLN A 113 -27.43 -40.01 41.40
N LEU A 114 -27.92 -39.55 40.25
CA LEU A 114 -27.08 -39.28 39.08
C LEU A 114 -26.08 -38.15 39.37
N GLN A 115 -26.56 -37.05 39.96
CA GLN A 115 -25.69 -35.95 40.39
C GLN A 115 -24.60 -36.43 41.36
N THR A 116 -24.97 -37.28 42.33
CA THR A 116 -24.00 -37.83 43.30
C THR A 116 -22.95 -38.70 42.61
N ALA A 117 -23.34 -39.48 41.59
CA ALA A 117 -22.41 -40.31 40.83
C ALA A 117 -21.45 -39.47 39.96
N GLU A 118 -21.95 -38.40 39.35
CA GLU A 118 -21.14 -37.43 38.59
C GLU A 118 -20.13 -36.71 39.49
N ASP A 119 -20.57 -36.30 40.70
CA ASP A 119 -19.71 -35.67 41.70
C ASP A 119 -18.57 -36.61 42.16
N LEU A 120 -18.89 -37.89 42.40
CA LEU A 120 -17.89 -38.91 42.76
C LEU A 120 -16.89 -39.18 41.62
N GLN A 121 -17.37 -39.24 40.37
CA GLN A 121 -16.50 -39.43 39.20
C GLN A 121 -15.56 -38.24 39.00
N LYS A 122 -16.02 -37.02 39.30
CA LYS A 122 -15.18 -35.83 39.30
C LYS A 122 -14.09 -35.91 40.38
N GLN A 123 -14.46 -36.30 41.61
CA GLN A 123 -13.50 -36.48 42.71
C GLN A 123 -12.44 -37.54 42.39
N GLU A 124 -12.80 -38.64 41.73
CA GLU A 124 -11.83 -39.67 41.32
C GLU A 124 -10.79 -39.10 40.34
N LYS A 125 -11.22 -38.34 39.34
CA LYS A 125 -10.31 -37.70 38.37
C LYS A 125 -9.38 -36.68 39.04
N ASP A 126 -9.92 -35.88 39.95
CA ASP A 126 -9.16 -34.87 40.69
C ASP A 126 -8.06 -35.52 41.56
N LEU A 127 -8.37 -36.65 42.21
CA LEU A 127 -7.40 -37.42 42.99
C LEU A 127 -6.32 -38.06 42.10
N GLN A 128 -6.69 -38.62 40.95
CA GLN A 128 -5.73 -39.20 40.01
C GLN A 128 -4.72 -38.15 39.50
N LEU A 129 -5.20 -36.95 39.18
CA LEU A 129 -4.36 -35.83 38.75
C LEU A 129 -3.38 -35.40 39.85
N SER A 130 -3.85 -35.33 41.11
CA SER A 130 -3.00 -35.02 42.26
C SER A 130 -1.88 -36.05 42.49
N ILE A 131 -2.16 -37.33 42.27
CA ILE A 131 -1.15 -38.41 42.39
C ILE A 131 -0.10 -38.28 41.28
N GLN A 132 -0.52 -38.02 40.05
CA GLN A 132 0.39 -37.86 38.90
C GLN A 132 1.35 -36.68 39.10
N ILE A 133 0.85 -35.53 39.55
CA ILE A 133 1.67 -34.35 39.86
C ILE A 133 2.69 -34.68 40.96
N SER A 134 2.26 -35.35 42.03
CA SER A 134 3.15 -35.74 43.14
C SER A 134 4.27 -36.70 42.70
N GLN A 135 3.97 -37.65 41.81
CA GLN A 135 4.97 -38.58 41.28
C GLN A 135 6.02 -37.88 40.41
N LYS A 136 5.60 -36.90 39.59
CA LYS A 136 6.51 -36.12 38.75
C LYS A 136 7.38 -35.16 39.56
N LEU A 137 6.86 -34.58 40.65
CA LEU A 137 7.64 -33.78 41.60
C LEU A 137 8.77 -34.61 42.21
N LEU A 138 8.46 -35.81 42.72
CA LEU A 138 9.47 -36.71 43.28
C LEU A 138 10.54 -37.12 42.25
N LEU A 139 10.13 -37.36 41.00
CA LEU A 139 11.07 -37.69 39.93
C LEU A 139 12.03 -36.52 39.62
N LEU A 140 11.54 -35.27 39.66
CA LEU A 140 12.38 -34.09 39.46
C LEU A 140 13.32 -33.86 40.64
N GLU A 141 12.85 -34.05 41.87
CA GLU A 141 13.68 -33.96 43.08
C GLU A 141 14.82 -34.99 43.05
N ASP A 142 14.56 -36.22 42.60
CA ASP A 142 15.58 -37.27 42.42
C ASP A 142 16.58 -36.91 41.30
N LEU A 143 16.09 -36.43 40.14
CA LEU A 143 16.95 -36.01 39.03
C LEU A 143 17.83 -34.80 39.36
N LEU A 144 17.36 -33.92 40.25
CA LEU A 144 18.04 -32.71 40.71
C LEU A 144 18.74 -32.89 42.06
N GLU A 145 18.73 -34.10 42.64
CA GLU A 145 19.33 -34.42 43.94
C GLU A 145 18.95 -33.41 45.06
N ILE A 146 17.66 -33.06 45.16
CA ILE A 146 17.12 -32.16 46.20
C ILE A 146 16.79 -32.98 47.46
N GLU A 147 17.44 -32.69 48.59
CA GLU A 147 17.15 -33.38 49.86
C GLU A 147 15.79 -32.96 50.44
N SER A 148 14.97 -33.94 50.85
CA SER A 148 13.66 -33.73 51.49
C SER A 148 13.82 -33.17 52.92
N PRO A 149 13.01 -32.19 53.37
CA PRO A 149 13.06 -31.68 54.75
C PRO A 149 12.54 -32.66 55.82
N ALA A 150 12.14 -33.88 55.46
CA ALA A 150 11.40 -34.78 56.35
C ALA A 150 12.26 -35.65 57.28
N ASP A 151 13.59 -35.61 57.19
CA ASP A 151 14.48 -36.47 57.97
C ASP A 151 15.18 -35.77 59.17
N SER A 152 14.79 -34.52 59.51
CA SER A 152 15.43 -33.77 60.62
C SER A 152 14.65 -33.76 61.95
N ASP A 153 13.48 -34.37 62.05
CA ASP A 153 12.58 -34.21 63.23
C ASP A 153 12.50 -35.43 64.18
N ASP A 154 13.33 -36.47 64.02
CA ASP A 154 13.27 -37.71 64.82
C ASP A 154 14.35 -37.86 65.92
N GLU A 155 15.00 -36.78 66.36
CA GLU A 155 15.93 -36.80 67.52
C GLU A 155 15.59 -35.78 68.61
N GLU A 156 14.38 -35.84 69.19
CA GLU A 156 14.13 -35.29 70.53
C GLU A 156 13.36 -36.29 71.42
N GLN A 157 14.10 -37.12 72.17
CA GLN A 157 13.81 -37.48 73.57
C GLN A 157 14.86 -38.45 74.14
N SER A 158 15.88 -37.93 74.85
CA SER A 158 16.16 -38.35 76.24
C SER A 158 17.42 -37.70 76.86
N LEU A 159 17.16 -36.92 77.92
CA LEU A 159 17.92 -36.87 79.18
C LEU A 159 19.33 -36.23 79.21
N GLY A 160 19.34 -34.90 79.36
CA GLY A 160 19.80 -34.16 80.56
C GLY A 160 21.26 -34.30 81.07
N LYS A 161 21.98 -33.17 81.14
CA LYS A 161 22.53 -32.53 82.37
C LYS A 161 23.46 -31.34 82.08
N ASP A 162 23.15 -30.22 82.74
CA ASP A 162 24.00 -29.18 83.37
C ASP A 162 25.30 -28.67 82.69
N GLY A 163 25.35 -27.34 82.48
CA GLY A 163 26.61 -26.56 82.42
C GLY A 163 26.52 -25.27 81.56
N PRO A 164 26.83 -24.05 82.08
CA PRO A 164 26.55 -22.79 81.38
C PRO A 164 27.78 -22.11 80.72
N ILE A 165 27.51 -21.03 79.96
CA ILE A 165 28.40 -19.94 79.46
C ILE A 165 29.31 -20.37 78.26
N VAL A 166 29.57 -19.65 77.16
CA VAL A 166 29.85 -18.22 76.83
C VAL A 166 29.64 -17.99 75.30
N SER A 167 29.52 -16.71 74.93
CA SER A 167 29.49 -16.09 73.59
C SER A 167 30.69 -16.35 72.67
N ASP A 168 30.52 -15.93 71.40
CA ASP A 168 31.47 -15.39 70.39
C ASP A 168 31.29 -16.13 69.05
N GLU A 169 30.66 -15.48 68.05
CA GLU A 169 31.27 -14.73 66.93
C GLU A 169 31.97 -15.61 65.87
N ASP A 170 31.47 -15.48 64.62
CA ASP A 170 32.08 -15.73 63.31
C ASP A 170 32.80 -17.06 63.00
N SER A 171 32.21 -17.86 62.09
CA SER A 171 32.99 -18.61 61.07
C SER A 171 32.12 -19.30 60.00
N GLU A 172 32.37 -18.96 58.74
CA GLU A 172 32.69 -19.89 57.63
C GLU A 172 31.85 -21.19 57.45
N ASP A 173 30.55 -21.09 57.12
CA ASP A 173 29.72 -22.27 56.79
C ASP A 173 29.11 -22.27 55.36
N GLU A 174 29.65 -21.49 54.42
CA GLU A 174 29.20 -21.52 53.01
C GLU A 174 30.14 -22.28 52.05
N PHE A 175 31.33 -22.71 52.49
CA PHE A 175 32.33 -23.34 51.61
C PHE A 175 32.35 -24.89 51.63
N GLU A 176 31.80 -25.55 52.64
CA GLU A 176 31.85 -27.03 52.73
C GLU A 176 30.78 -27.73 51.88
N ASN A 177 29.71 -27.04 51.46
CA ASN A 177 28.69 -27.63 50.60
C ASN A 177 29.15 -27.76 49.13
N PHE A 178 30.11 -26.92 48.72
CA PHE A 178 30.63 -26.87 47.34
C PHE A 178 31.51 -28.08 46.99
N ASP A 179 32.29 -28.59 47.96
CA ASP A 179 33.19 -29.74 47.74
C ASP A 179 32.47 -31.10 47.77
N ARG A 180 31.27 -31.17 48.36
CA ARG A 180 30.43 -32.39 48.33
C ARG A 180 29.71 -32.56 47.00
N VAL A 181 29.16 -31.47 46.43
CA VAL A 181 28.53 -31.46 45.09
C VAL A 181 29.56 -31.78 44.00
N LYS A 182 30.79 -31.27 44.13
CA LYS A 182 31.90 -31.54 43.20
C LYS A 182 32.33 -33.01 43.20
N LYS A 183 32.06 -33.77 44.28
CA LYS A 183 32.42 -35.20 44.39
C LYS A 183 31.40 -36.15 43.77
N SER A 184 30.11 -35.81 43.67
CA SER A 184 29.10 -36.66 43.01
C SER A 184 29.19 -36.61 41.48
N LEU A 185 29.59 -35.46 40.92
CA LEU A 185 29.73 -35.25 39.47
C LEU A 185 30.94 -35.95 38.82
N ASN A 186 31.97 -36.31 39.60
CA ASN A 186 33.17 -36.96 39.07
C ASN A 186 32.99 -38.43 38.64
N ALA A 187 31.78 -38.99 38.74
CA ALA A 187 31.48 -40.39 38.37
C ALA A 187 30.71 -40.55 37.04
N THR A 188 30.27 -39.47 36.39
CA THR A 188 29.50 -39.49 35.13
C THR A 188 30.12 -38.52 34.11
N SER A 189 30.05 -38.82 32.80
CA SER A 189 30.63 -37.91 31.79
C SER A 189 29.89 -36.55 31.78
N ALA A 190 30.59 -35.43 31.56
CA ALA A 190 29.97 -34.08 31.58
C ALA A 190 28.77 -33.94 30.62
N ALA A 191 28.83 -34.62 29.47
CA ALA A 191 27.72 -34.67 28.52
C ALA A 191 26.49 -35.44 29.06
N GLU A 192 26.70 -36.47 29.88
CA GLU A 192 25.64 -37.22 30.54
C GLU A 192 24.97 -36.41 31.65
N GLY A 193 25.74 -35.59 32.39
CA GLY A 193 25.21 -34.60 33.32
C GLY A 193 24.31 -33.57 32.64
N CYS A 194 24.77 -32.98 31.52
CA CYS A 194 23.98 -32.00 30.77
C CYS A 194 22.72 -32.61 30.13
N ALA A 195 22.79 -33.86 29.67
CA ALA A 195 21.61 -34.58 29.16
C ALA A 195 20.56 -34.86 30.26
N LYS A 196 21.00 -35.11 31.51
CA LYS A 196 20.08 -35.22 32.65
C LYS A 196 19.35 -33.90 32.92
N LEU A 197 20.05 -32.75 32.81
CA LEU A 197 19.44 -31.43 32.99
C LEU A 197 18.43 -31.09 31.87
N GLU A 198 18.72 -31.42 30.60
CA GLU A 198 17.74 -31.29 29.51
C GLU A 198 16.48 -32.13 29.79
N ARG A 199 16.66 -33.37 30.27
CA ARG A 199 15.54 -34.24 30.63
C ARG A 199 14.72 -33.70 31.80
N ALA A 200 15.38 -33.14 32.82
CA ALA A 200 14.71 -32.48 33.93
C ALA A 200 13.86 -31.29 33.44
N ALA A 201 14.40 -30.46 32.55
CA ALA A 201 13.64 -29.36 31.93
C ALA A 201 12.40 -29.84 31.15
N GLN A 202 12.50 -30.95 30.40
CA GLN A 202 11.35 -31.53 29.69
C GLN A 202 10.23 -31.98 30.64
N ILE A 203 10.61 -32.63 31.75
CA ILE A 203 9.65 -33.10 32.77
C ILE A 203 9.03 -31.91 33.50
N PHE A 204 9.82 -30.88 33.80
CA PHE A 204 9.35 -29.64 34.44
C PHE A 204 8.27 -28.94 33.60
N VAL A 205 8.49 -28.75 32.29
CA VAL A 205 7.48 -28.10 31.41
C VAL A 205 6.17 -28.89 31.36
N GLN A 206 6.24 -30.23 31.34
CA GLN A 206 5.04 -31.07 31.39
C GLN A 206 4.31 -30.93 32.73
N LEU A 207 5.07 -30.87 33.82
CA LEU A 207 4.54 -30.72 35.17
C LEU A 207 3.89 -29.35 35.35
N ASP A 208 4.52 -28.26 34.89
CA ASP A 208 4.00 -26.90 34.98
C ASP A 208 2.65 -26.74 34.23
N LEU A 209 2.53 -27.35 33.05
CA LEU A 209 1.27 -27.39 32.30
C LEU A 209 0.17 -28.17 33.04
N GLU A 210 0.51 -29.33 33.63
CA GLU A 210 -0.43 -30.11 34.44
C GLU A 210 -0.82 -29.36 35.72
N PHE A 211 0.12 -28.63 36.33
CA PHE A 211 -0.10 -27.81 37.52
C PHE A 211 -1.07 -26.65 37.23
N MET A 212 -0.87 -25.93 36.12
CA MET A 212 -1.78 -24.85 35.68
C MET A 212 -3.22 -25.35 35.47
N ASN A 213 -3.39 -26.52 34.84
CA ASN A 213 -4.72 -27.11 34.62
C ASN A 213 -5.41 -27.54 35.93
N ALA A 214 -4.63 -27.80 36.98
CA ALA A 214 -5.09 -28.35 38.23
C ALA A 214 -5.16 -27.34 39.40
N MET A 215 -4.88 -26.05 39.15
CA MET A 215 -4.85 -24.99 40.18
C MET A 215 -6.14 -24.80 40.99
N HIS A 216 -7.27 -25.27 40.47
CA HIS A 216 -8.56 -25.22 41.16
C HIS A 216 -8.65 -26.18 42.36
N LEU A 217 -7.70 -27.11 42.50
CA LEU A 217 -7.64 -28.09 43.59
C LEU A 217 -6.76 -27.57 44.74
N SER A 218 -7.34 -27.43 45.93
CA SER A 218 -6.65 -26.93 47.13
C SER A 218 -5.44 -27.78 47.58
N MET A 219 -5.38 -29.06 47.19
CA MET A 219 -4.22 -29.92 47.47
C MET A 219 -3.00 -29.54 46.63
N ILE A 220 -3.20 -29.15 45.37
CA ILE A 220 -2.11 -28.80 44.45
C ILE A 220 -1.55 -27.41 44.76
N GLN A 221 -2.38 -26.48 45.25
CA GLN A 221 -1.91 -25.18 45.75
C GLN A 221 -0.86 -25.30 46.87
N LYS A 222 -0.86 -26.39 47.64
CA LYS A 222 0.17 -26.62 48.68
C LYS A 222 1.53 -27.01 48.10
N GLU A 223 1.53 -27.61 46.91
CA GLU A 223 2.72 -28.10 46.21
C GLU A 223 3.43 -27.00 45.38
N GLU A 224 2.83 -25.81 45.26
CA GLU A 224 3.38 -24.67 44.51
C GLU A 224 4.78 -24.27 44.99
N LYS A 225 5.00 -24.31 46.32
CA LYS A 225 6.30 -24.00 46.91
C LYS A 225 7.38 -24.99 46.51
N ARG A 226 7.04 -26.27 46.37
CA ARG A 226 7.99 -27.32 45.95
C ARG A 226 8.36 -27.15 44.48
N LEU A 227 7.37 -26.84 43.64
CA LEU A 227 7.61 -26.57 42.21
C LEU A 227 8.55 -25.37 42.01
N ALA A 228 8.39 -24.30 42.80
CA ALA A 228 9.27 -23.12 42.75
C ALA A 228 10.73 -23.45 43.13
N VAL A 229 10.95 -24.26 44.18
CA VAL A 229 12.31 -24.69 44.58
C VAL A 229 12.97 -25.55 43.49
N ILE A 230 12.20 -26.40 42.83
CA ILE A 230 12.67 -27.21 41.70
C ILE A 230 13.07 -26.33 40.51
N GLU A 231 12.28 -25.31 40.17
CA GLU A 231 12.60 -24.35 39.10
C GLU A 231 13.92 -23.61 39.41
N GLU A 232 14.05 -23.07 40.62
CA GLU A 232 15.24 -22.33 41.06
C GLU A 232 16.50 -23.21 41.03
N THR A 233 16.40 -24.44 41.54
CA THR A 233 17.51 -25.40 41.55
C THR A 233 17.93 -25.80 40.13
N LEU A 234 16.96 -26.06 39.25
CA LEU A 234 17.22 -26.40 37.85
C LEU A 234 17.93 -25.26 37.12
N LEU A 235 17.46 -24.01 37.28
CA LEU A 235 18.08 -22.84 36.66
C LEU A 235 19.49 -22.60 37.19
N HIS A 236 19.70 -22.68 38.50
CA HIS A 236 21.02 -22.49 39.10
C HIS A 236 22.05 -23.53 38.62
N ARG A 237 21.64 -24.81 38.50
CA ARG A 237 22.49 -25.86 37.94
C ARG A 237 22.79 -25.64 36.45
N LEU A 238 21.78 -25.28 35.66
CA LEU A 238 21.96 -24.95 34.24
C LEU A 238 22.96 -23.78 34.06
N GLU A 239 22.85 -22.72 34.86
CA GLU A 239 23.75 -21.56 34.79
C GLU A 239 25.19 -21.93 35.16
N THR A 240 25.37 -22.75 36.19
CA THR A 240 26.69 -23.19 36.65
C THR A 240 27.39 -24.07 35.60
N GLU A 241 26.69 -25.06 35.06
CA GLU A 241 27.23 -25.93 34.00
C GLU A 241 27.47 -25.15 32.70
N PHE A 242 26.61 -24.19 32.36
CA PHE A 242 26.80 -23.34 31.19
C PHE A 242 27.99 -22.39 31.35
N ALA A 243 28.18 -21.80 32.53
CA ALA A 243 29.33 -20.95 32.82
C ALA A 243 30.64 -21.73 32.71
N THR A 244 30.71 -22.93 33.28
CA THR A 244 31.92 -23.77 33.27
C THR A 244 32.29 -24.28 31.88
N GLU A 245 31.31 -24.57 31.02
CA GLU A 245 31.52 -24.98 29.62
C GLU A 245 32.03 -23.82 28.74
N ILE A 246 31.62 -22.58 29.03
CA ILE A 246 32.03 -21.40 28.24
C ILE A 246 33.36 -20.83 28.74
N PHE A 247 33.54 -20.82 30.07
CA PHE A 247 34.69 -20.28 30.74
C PHE A 247 35.08 -21.17 31.94
N PRO A 248 35.96 -22.17 31.75
CA PRO A 248 36.35 -23.05 32.85
C PRO A 248 37.19 -22.28 33.88
N ASP A 249 36.83 -22.39 35.17
CA ASP A 249 37.47 -21.73 36.33
C ASP A 249 38.98 -22.00 36.49
N THR A 250 39.56 -22.90 35.69
CA THR A 250 40.99 -23.18 35.74
C THR A 250 41.78 -22.14 34.95
N PHE A 251 42.46 -21.27 35.68
CA PHE A 251 43.45 -20.26 35.25
C PHE A 251 44.52 -20.75 34.22
N TYR A 252 44.59 -22.06 33.94
CA TYR A 252 45.62 -22.71 33.12
C TYR A 252 45.17 -23.15 31.71
N ASN A 253 43.89 -23.04 31.32
CA ASN A 253 43.42 -23.43 29.98
C ASN A 253 42.91 -22.22 29.17
N ARG A 254 43.84 -21.45 28.58
CA ARG A 254 43.48 -20.36 27.63
C ARG A 254 42.88 -20.88 26.31
N ASP A 255 43.15 -22.13 25.96
CA ASP A 255 42.71 -22.79 24.73
C ASP A 255 41.57 -23.79 24.98
N HIS A 256 40.61 -23.45 25.84
CA HIS A 256 39.39 -24.24 25.96
C HIS A 256 38.56 -24.12 24.67
N ALA A 257 38.19 -25.27 24.10
CA ALA A 257 37.30 -25.40 22.96
C ALA A 257 35.94 -25.85 23.49
N ILE A 258 34.90 -25.06 23.20
CA ILE A 258 33.53 -25.30 23.66
C ILE A 258 33.01 -26.57 22.99
N SER A 259 32.53 -27.53 23.78
CA SER A 259 31.90 -28.76 23.28
C SER A 259 30.53 -28.43 22.71
N ALA A 260 30.41 -28.47 21.37
CA ALA A 260 29.14 -28.26 20.68
C ALA A 260 28.04 -29.24 21.13
N LEU A 261 28.41 -30.46 21.56
CA LEU A 261 27.47 -31.46 22.06
C LEU A 261 26.91 -31.09 23.45
N THR A 262 27.78 -30.74 24.39
CA THR A 262 27.39 -30.35 25.76
C THR A 262 26.54 -29.09 25.72
N LEU A 263 26.99 -28.08 24.96
CA LEU A 263 26.29 -26.82 24.79
C LEU A 263 24.92 -27.00 24.13
N SER A 264 24.78 -27.92 23.17
CA SER A 264 23.50 -28.24 22.53
C SER A 264 22.45 -28.72 23.54
N TYR A 265 22.83 -29.57 24.50
CA TYR A 265 21.92 -30.03 25.56
C TYR A 265 21.47 -28.89 26.47
N LEU A 266 22.41 -28.05 26.92
CA LEU A 266 22.12 -26.90 27.77
C LEU A 266 21.23 -25.87 27.07
N LEU A 267 21.56 -25.50 25.82
CA LEU A 267 20.77 -24.54 25.04
C LEU A 267 19.34 -25.05 24.78
N ARG A 268 19.14 -26.35 24.53
CA ARG A 268 17.80 -26.93 24.41
C ARG A 268 17.03 -26.84 25.72
N ALA A 269 17.67 -27.11 26.85
CA ALA A 269 17.05 -26.96 28.17
C ALA A 269 16.57 -25.51 28.37
N TYR A 270 17.40 -24.51 28.07
CA TYR A 270 17.02 -23.10 28.14
C TYR A 270 15.87 -22.71 27.18
N VAL A 271 15.86 -23.25 25.97
CA VAL A 271 14.77 -23.04 25.00
C VAL A 271 13.46 -23.65 25.52
N LEU A 272 13.51 -24.87 26.06
CA LEU A 272 12.35 -25.55 26.65
C LEU A 272 11.75 -24.77 27.82
N LEU A 273 12.59 -24.19 28.67
CA LEU A 273 12.16 -23.36 29.80
C LEU A 273 11.75 -21.93 29.41
N HIS A 274 11.81 -21.57 28.13
CA HIS A 274 11.60 -20.19 27.64
C HIS A 274 12.55 -19.15 28.29
N LYS A 275 13.78 -19.55 28.62
CA LYS A 275 14.83 -18.71 29.24
C LYS A 275 16.07 -18.55 28.33
N SER A 276 15.88 -18.46 27.01
CA SER A 276 16.98 -18.34 26.03
C SER A 276 17.83 -17.06 26.18
N HIS A 277 17.32 -16.02 26.83
CA HIS A 277 18.06 -14.78 27.07
C HIS A 277 19.26 -14.94 28.02
N ILE A 278 19.20 -15.88 28.97
CA ILE A 278 20.26 -16.13 29.96
C ILE A 278 21.56 -16.56 29.26
N PRO A 279 21.57 -17.62 28.43
CA PRO A 279 22.79 -18.04 27.74
C PRO A 279 23.31 -16.97 26.76
N GLU A 280 22.42 -16.21 26.12
CA GLU A 280 22.80 -15.10 25.23
C GLU A 280 23.55 -13.99 25.98
N GLU A 281 23.06 -13.59 27.15
CA GLU A 281 23.70 -12.58 28.00
C GLU A 281 25.04 -13.07 28.57
N MET A 282 25.11 -14.32 29.03
CA MET A 282 26.34 -14.90 29.59
C MET A 282 27.47 -14.94 28.55
N ILE A 283 27.19 -15.39 27.32
CA ILE A 283 28.18 -15.40 26.23
C ILE A 283 28.63 -13.97 25.91
N GLY A 284 27.68 -13.04 25.80
CA GLY A 284 27.97 -11.63 25.50
C GLY A 284 28.90 -11.00 26.54
N ARG A 285 28.59 -11.19 27.83
CA ARG A 285 29.32 -10.60 28.95
C ARG A 285 30.68 -11.26 29.22
N LEU A 286 30.76 -12.60 29.16
CA LEU A 286 31.95 -13.33 29.59
C LEU A 286 32.99 -13.54 28.49
N LEU A 287 32.58 -13.62 27.22
CA LEU A 287 33.50 -13.86 26.10
C LEU A 287 33.61 -12.69 25.13
N VAL A 288 32.48 -12.16 24.67
CA VAL A 288 32.46 -11.19 23.56
C VAL A 288 32.90 -9.81 24.04
N GLN A 289 32.39 -9.34 25.18
CA GLN A 289 32.73 -8.03 25.73
C GLN A 289 34.24 -7.88 26.05
N PRO A 290 34.91 -8.83 26.75
CA PRO A 290 36.36 -8.74 26.98
C PRO A 290 37.18 -8.72 25.69
N PHE A 291 36.84 -9.59 24.72
CA PHE A 291 37.48 -9.60 23.40
C PHE A 291 37.33 -8.24 22.71
N ALA A 292 36.13 -7.68 22.75
CA ALA A 292 35.83 -6.42 22.10
C ALA A 292 36.55 -5.24 22.77
N GLU A 293 36.67 -5.23 24.09
CA GLU A 293 37.40 -4.19 24.81
C GLU A 293 38.91 -4.19 24.51
N GLU A 294 39.52 -5.36 24.29
CA GLU A 294 40.93 -5.52 23.94
C GLU A 294 41.22 -5.19 22.45
N ASN A 295 40.32 -5.59 21.54
CA ASN A 295 40.56 -5.52 20.10
C ASN A 295 39.95 -4.29 19.42
N LEU A 296 38.82 -3.78 19.90
CA LEU A 296 38.18 -2.58 19.35
C LEU A 296 38.68 -1.35 20.13
N THR A 297 39.95 -0.99 19.87
CA THR A 297 40.56 0.23 20.43
C THR A 297 40.74 1.31 19.37
N ARG A 298 40.79 2.57 19.81
CA ARG A 298 41.00 3.71 18.91
C ARG A 298 42.35 3.64 18.18
N GLY A 299 43.40 3.17 18.85
CA GLY A 299 44.73 3.04 18.27
C GLY A 299 44.77 2.05 17.10
N LYS A 300 44.08 0.90 17.21
CA LYS A 300 43.95 -0.07 16.11
C LYS A 300 43.14 0.50 14.94
N LEU A 301 42.11 1.31 15.19
CA LEU A 301 41.30 1.93 14.14
C LEU A 301 42.08 2.97 13.31
N ASP A 302 42.82 3.84 13.98
CA ASP A 302 43.49 4.97 13.34
C ASP A 302 44.69 4.53 12.46
N GLY A 303 45.18 3.29 12.58
CA GLY A 303 46.26 2.79 11.73
C GLY A 303 47.53 3.65 11.83
N ARG A 304 48.01 4.17 10.70
CA ARG A 304 49.25 5.00 10.64
C ARG A 304 48.99 6.47 10.95
N VAL A 305 47.80 6.98 10.66
CA VAL A 305 47.47 8.40 10.75
C VAL A 305 46.30 8.58 11.71
N ARG A 306 46.52 9.33 12.79
CA ARG A 306 45.48 9.57 13.79
C ARG A 306 44.23 10.14 13.13
N GLY A 307 43.12 9.44 13.29
CA GLY A 307 41.85 9.82 12.69
C GLY A 307 41.69 9.45 11.23
N SER A 308 42.38 8.45 10.65
CA SER A 308 42.14 8.00 9.25
C SER A 308 41.11 6.87 9.09
N CYS A 309 40.86 6.05 10.12
CA CYS A 309 40.08 4.79 10.05
C CYS A 309 40.67 3.72 9.10
N GLU A 310 41.94 3.81 8.72
CA GLU A 310 42.59 2.82 7.83
C GLU A 310 42.65 1.40 8.44
N GLY A 311 42.62 1.29 9.77
CA GLY A 311 42.67 0.01 10.48
C GLY A 311 41.34 -0.74 10.56
N LEU A 312 40.26 -0.19 10.00
CA LEU A 312 38.91 -0.78 10.07
C LEU A 312 38.83 -2.19 9.46
N PRO A 313 39.41 -2.48 8.27
CA PRO A 313 39.40 -3.84 7.73
C PRO A 313 40.05 -4.88 8.65
N GLN A 314 41.17 -4.52 9.31
CA GLN A 314 41.86 -5.44 10.21
C GLN A 314 41.06 -5.71 11.49
N ILE A 315 40.29 -4.74 11.98
CA ILE A 315 39.37 -4.94 13.11
C ILE A 315 38.28 -5.94 12.70
N TYR A 316 37.67 -5.76 11.53
CA TYR A 316 36.62 -6.66 11.04
C TYR A 316 37.12 -8.09 10.79
N GLU A 317 38.30 -8.26 10.18
CA GLU A 317 38.91 -9.60 10.04
C GLU A 317 39.19 -10.24 11.41
N SER A 318 39.72 -9.48 12.37
CA SER A 318 39.94 -9.99 13.72
C SER A 318 38.65 -10.45 14.42
N ILE A 319 37.53 -9.80 14.16
CA ILE A 319 36.21 -10.22 14.67
C ILE A 319 35.76 -11.51 13.98
N LEU A 320 35.89 -11.59 12.65
CA LEU A 320 35.53 -12.80 11.89
C LEU A 320 36.35 -14.00 12.38
N ASP A 321 37.66 -13.84 12.54
CA ASP A 321 38.56 -14.88 13.04
C ASP A 321 38.19 -15.35 14.46
N PHE A 322 37.79 -14.42 15.34
CA PHE A 322 37.33 -14.75 16.68
C PHE A 322 36.04 -15.59 16.65
N ILE A 323 35.05 -15.17 15.86
CA ILE A 323 33.78 -15.91 15.72
C ILE A 323 34.03 -17.28 15.12
N THR A 324 34.86 -17.37 14.07
CA THR A 324 35.23 -18.65 13.44
C THR A 324 35.94 -19.57 14.41
N SER A 325 36.88 -19.07 15.22
CA SER A 325 37.66 -19.91 16.13
C SER A 325 36.87 -20.38 17.36
N LYS A 326 35.89 -19.60 17.86
CA LYS A 326 35.22 -19.87 19.14
C LYS A 326 33.78 -20.34 18.99
N PHE A 327 33.06 -19.93 17.95
CA PHE A 327 31.61 -20.12 17.84
C PHE A 327 31.16 -20.84 16.56
N ALA A 328 32.03 -21.15 15.60
CA ALA A 328 31.62 -21.76 14.32
C ALA A 328 30.77 -23.04 14.52
N ASP A 329 31.26 -23.99 15.31
CA ASP A 329 30.55 -25.25 15.57
C ASP A 329 29.25 -25.04 16.38
N THR A 330 29.26 -24.05 17.29
CA THR A 330 28.09 -23.69 18.11
C THR A 330 26.98 -23.04 17.27
N LEU A 331 27.35 -22.11 16.41
CA LEU A 331 26.40 -21.44 15.51
C LEU A 331 25.82 -22.45 14.52
N ALA A 332 26.58 -23.47 14.09
CA ALA A 332 26.08 -24.53 13.22
C ALA A 332 25.02 -25.45 13.86
N LEU A 333 24.83 -25.40 15.18
CA LEU A 333 23.80 -26.18 15.87
C LEU A 333 22.39 -25.79 15.41
N SER A 334 21.52 -26.78 15.24
CA SER A 334 20.12 -26.57 14.84
C SER A 334 19.36 -25.63 15.78
N VAL A 335 19.69 -25.68 17.08
CA VAL A 335 19.11 -24.85 18.15
C VAL A 335 19.46 -23.37 17.97
N CYS A 336 20.52 -23.03 17.23
CA CYS A 336 20.93 -21.65 16.99
C CYS A 336 20.44 -21.12 15.63
N GLN A 337 20.08 -22.00 14.69
CA GLN A 337 19.71 -21.67 13.30
C GLN A 337 18.19 -21.60 13.04
N GLY A 338 17.37 -21.85 14.07
CA GLY A 338 15.90 -21.90 13.97
C GLY A 338 15.19 -20.54 14.08
N GLU A 339 13.86 -20.57 14.19
CA GLU A 339 13.04 -19.38 14.44
C GLU A 339 13.13 -18.93 15.90
N SER A 340 13.01 -17.62 16.17
CA SER A 340 13.23 -17.00 17.49
C SER A 340 12.46 -17.63 18.66
N LYS A 341 11.30 -18.27 18.42
CA LYS A 341 10.49 -18.90 19.49
C LYS A 341 11.07 -20.22 19.99
N CYS A 342 11.86 -20.92 19.17
CA CYS A 342 12.35 -22.27 19.44
C CYS A 342 13.87 -22.37 19.26
N SER A 343 14.58 -21.25 19.34
CA SER A 343 16.03 -21.18 19.13
C SER A 343 16.67 -20.11 19.99
N VAL A 344 17.99 -20.23 20.16
CA VAL A 344 18.82 -19.24 20.85
C VAL A 344 19.52 -18.36 19.81
N ASP A 345 19.46 -17.05 19.95
CA ASP A 345 20.09 -16.11 19.02
C ASP A 345 21.47 -15.66 19.48
N ILE A 346 22.43 -16.59 19.45
CA ILE A 346 23.81 -16.32 19.83
C ILE A 346 24.44 -15.27 18.89
N LEU A 347 24.18 -15.34 17.58
CA LEU A 347 24.80 -14.40 16.63
C LEU A 347 24.30 -12.97 16.84
N GLY A 348 22.97 -12.79 16.95
CA GLY A 348 22.35 -11.47 17.12
C GLY A 348 22.56 -10.89 18.52
N ASN A 349 22.09 -11.60 19.54
CA ASN A 349 22.03 -11.09 20.92
C ASN A 349 23.36 -11.21 21.67
N ALA A 350 24.09 -12.32 21.51
CA ALA A 350 25.31 -12.54 22.28
C ALA A 350 26.57 -11.95 21.62
N ILE A 351 26.70 -12.09 20.29
CA ILE A 351 27.90 -11.68 19.54
C ILE A 351 27.74 -10.28 18.97
N TRP A 352 26.74 -10.06 18.11
CA TRP A 352 26.65 -8.83 17.33
C TRP A 352 26.28 -7.62 18.18
N LYS A 353 25.31 -7.74 19.09
CA LYS A 353 24.85 -6.64 19.94
C LYS A 353 26.00 -5.99 20.75
N PRO A 354 26.80 -6.71 21.56
CA PRO A 354 27.93 -6.11 22.27
C PRO A 354 28.99 -5.49 21.34
N LEU A 355 29.30 -6.13 20.21
CA LEU A 355 30.25 -5.61 19.23
C LEU A 355 29.76 -4.29 18.62
N GLN A 356 28.48 -4.22 18.25
CA GLN A 356 27.86 -3.04 17.68
C GLN A 356 27.82 -1.87 18.68
N GLU A 357 27.53 -2.16 19.96
CA GLU A 357 27.48 -1.15 21.02
C GLU A 357 28.87 -0.52 21.23
N ILE A 358 29.93 -1.34 21.20
CA ILE A 358 31.32 -0.90 21.32
C ILE A 358 31.78 -0.15 20.07
N LEU A 359 31.48 -0.65 18.86
CA LEU A 359 31.76 0.05 17.60
C LEU A 359 31.09 1.43 17.56
N SER A 360 29.85 1.51 18.04
CA SER A 360 29.10 2.77 18.04
C SER A 360 29.63 3.77 19.06
N SER A 361 29.98 3.30 20.26
CA SER A 361 30.45 4.15 21.35
C SER A 361 31.91 4.59 21.19
N LYS A 362 32.82 3.66 20.87
CA LYS A 362 34.26 3.93 20.75
C LYS A 362 34.67 4.39 19.34
N HIS A 363 33.95 3.98 18.30
CA HIS A 363 34.32 4.22 16.89
C HIS A 363 33.31 5.08 16.14
N GLY A 364 32.51 5.90 16.82
CA GLY A 364 31.49 6.78 16.20
C GLY A 364 31.96 7.65 15.03
N VAL A 365 33.27 7.90 14.91
CA VAL A 365 33.87 8.62 13.77
C VAL A 365 33.66 7.90 12.42
N ILE A 366 33.51 6.57 12.40
CA ILE A 366 33.28 5.83 11.15
C ILE A 366 31.97 6.23 10.46
N PHE A 367 30.98 6.68 11.23
CA PHE A 367 29.65 7.07 10.74
C PHE A 367 29.54 8.55 10.33
N GLN A 368 30.61 9.34 10.50
CA GLN A 368 30.56 10.78 10.24
C GLN A 368 30.63 11.08 8.74
N ALA A 369 29.58 11.69 8.20
CA ALA A 369 29.50 12.07 6.79
C ALA A 369 30.31 13.32 6.41
N ALA A 370 31.01 13.96 7.36
CA ALA A 370 31.73 15.22 7.14
C ALA A 370 32.82 15.12 6.06
N ASP A 371 33.45 13.95 5.92
CA ASP A 371 34.33 13.61 4.82
C ASP A 371 33.65 12.52 3.96
N PRO A 372 33.08 12.89 2.80
CA PRO A 372 32.36 11.94 1.96
C PRO A 372 33.22 10.77 1.45
N GLU A 373 34.52 10.99 1.17
CA GLU A 373 35.36 9.93 0.62
C GLU A 373 35.68 8.87 1.68
N ARG A 374 35.99 9.33 2.88
CA ARG A 374 36.15 8.44 4.03
C ARG A 374 34.85 7.75 4.43
N PHE A 375 33.72 8.46 4.39
CA PHE A 375 32.41 7.89 4.70
C PHE A 375 32.08 6.75 3.74
N HIS A 376 32.27 6.96 2.43
CA HIS A 376 32.05 5.94 1.41
C HIS A 376 32.89 4.68 1.65
N GLN A 377 34.20 4.85 1.89
CA GLN A 377 35.10 3.73 2.16
C GLN A 377 34.68 2.97 3.43
N SER A 378 34.43 3.68 4.52
CA SER A 378 34.04 3.09 5.81
C SER A 378 32.69 2.37 5.71
N TYR A 379 31.72 2.95 5.00
CA TYR A 379 30.41 2.35 4.73
C TYR A 379 30.55 1.06 3.94
N THR A 380 31.29 1.09 2.83
CA THR A 380 31.45 -0.06 1.92
C THR A 380 32.12 -1.24 2.62
N ILE A 381 33.20 -0.97 3.38
CA ILE A 381 33.89 -1.99 4.18
C ILE A 381 32.97 -2.58 5.24
N SER A 382 32.17 -1.74 5.90
CA SER A 382 31.24 -2.16 6.97
C SER A 382 30.05 -2.99 6.46
N MET A 383 29.49 -2.62 5.30
CA MET A 383 28.40 -3.39 4.69
C MET A 383 28.91 -4.74 4.15
N ARG A 384 30.13 -4.77 3.62
CA ARG A 384 30.77 -6.03 3.22
C ARG A 384 31.02 -6.94 4.42
N PHE A 385 31.51 -6.41 5.52
CA PHE A 385 31.68 -7.17 6.77
C PHE A 385 30.38 -7.79 7.27
N LEU A 386 29.26 -7.06 7.22
CA LEU A 386 27.94 -7.64 7.56
C LEU A 386 27.55 -8.80 6.63
N LEU A 387 27.83 -8.69 5.33
CA LEU A 387 27.61 -9.79 4.38
C LEU A 387 28.53 -10.97 4.67
N ASP A 388 29.79 -10.74 5.03
CA ASP A 388 30.74 -11.80 5.40
C ASP A 388 30.28 -12.57 6.65
N ILE A 389 29.73 -11.89 7.67
CA ILE A 389 29.13 -12.55 8.84
C ILE A 389 27.96 -13.44 8.40
N GLU A 390 27.09 -12.90 7.56
CA GLU A 390 25.90 -13.60 7.09
C GLU A 390 26.26 -14.84 6.26
N GLU A 391 27.19 -14.72 5.31
CA GLU A 391 27.60 -15.82 4.44
C GLU A 391 28.39 -16.91 5.18
N ARG A 392 29.20 -16.55 6.18
CA ARG A 392 30.04 -17.51 6.91
C ARG A 392 29.33 -18.23 8.05
N PHE A 393 28.38 -17.58 8.74
CA PHE A 393 27.83 -18.11 9.99
C PHE A 393 26.32 -18.42 9.96
N CYS A 394 25.58 -17.94 8.95
CA CYS A 394 24.16 -18.25 8.79
C CYS A 394 23.99 -19.36 7.74
N THR A 395 23.74 -20.60 8.20
CA THR A 395 23.59 -21.76 7.30
C THR A 395 22.18 -21.88 6.74
N THR A 396 21.16 -21.44 7.49
CA THR A 396 19.76 -21.46 7.08
C THR A 396 19.29 -20.08 6.62
N GLU A 397 18.33 -20.04 5.69
CA GLU A 397 17.73 -18.77 5.24
C GLU A 397 16.96 -18.07 6.37
N ILE A 398 16.37 -18.84 7.28
CA ILE A 398 15.68 -18.33 8.48
C ILE A 398 16.65 -17.53 9.35
N MET A 399 17.86 -18.07 9.59
CA MET A 399 18.89 -17.38 10.36
C MET A 399 19.35 -16.09 9.68
N LYS A 400 19.51 -16.09 8.35
CA LYS A 400 19.85 -14.88 7.58
C LYS A 400 18.80 -13.80 7.75
N ILE A 401 17.53 -14.16 7.61
CA ILE A 401 16.41 -13.22 7.80
C ILE A 401 16.41 -12.69 9.23
N ARG A 402 16.58 -13.56 10.23
CA ARG A 402 16.62 -13.19 11.66
C ARG A 402 17.78 -12.24 11.96
N PHE A 403 18.98 -12.53 11.48
CA PHE A 403 20.15 -11.66 11.66
C PHE A 403 19.94 -10.30 10.97
N ARG A 404 19.44 -10.28 9.73
CA ARG A 404 19.14 -9.04 9.00
C ARG A 404 18.10 -8.16 9.67
N SER A 405 17.10 -8.76 10.32
CA SER A 405 16.02 -8.06 11.02
C SER A 405 16.32 -7.77 12.50
N HIS A 406 17.45 -8.25 13.01
CA HIS A 406 17.86 -8.03 14.40
C HIS A 406 18.02 -6.54 14.72
N GLU A 407 17.51 -6.09 15.87
CA GLU A 407 17.42 -4.68 16.26
C GLU A 407 18.77 -3.95 16.15
N SER A 408 19.84 -4.52 16.71
CA SER A 408 21.17 -3.91 16.66
C SER A 408 21.81 -3.92 15.26
N VAL A 409 21.45 -4.85 14.37
CA VAL A 409 21.89 -4.82 12.96
C VAL A 409 21.18 -3.69 12.21
N VAL A 410 19.88 -3.54 12.43
CA VAL A 410 19.09 -2.43 11.88
C VAL A 410 19.62 -1.08 12.39
N GLU A 411 19.87 -0.96 13.70
CA GLU A 411 20.44 0.25 14.30
C GLU A 411 21.81 0.61 13.70
N PHE A 412 22.67 -0.39 13.49
CA PHE A 412 23.96 -0.17 12.82
C PHE A 412 23.80 0.35 11.40
N LYS A 413 22.87 -0.22 10.61
CA LYS A 413 22.57 0.25 9.25
C LYS A 413 22.00 1.67 9.27
N GLU A 414 21.11 1.99 10.20
CA GLU A 414 20.48 3.30 10.33
C GLU A 414 21.41 4.41 10.84
N LYS A 415 22.47 4.08 11.57
CA LYS A 415 23.48 5.05 12.02
C LYS A 415 24.21 5.73 10.86
N TRP A 416 24.28 5.08 9.70
CA TRP A 416 24.87 5.66 8.50
C TRP A 416 23.93 6.73 7.93
N ASN A 417 24.34 8.00 8.07
CA ASN A 417 23.60 9.12 7.49
C ASN A 417 23.87 9.26 5.98
N ILE A 418 23.38 8.28 5.21
CA ILE A 418 23.56 8.20 3.76
C ILE A 418 22.93 9.40 3.03
N ASP A 419 21.91 10.03 3.62
CA ASP A 419 21.26 11.22 3.06
C ASP A 419 22.18 12.44 3.12
N VAL A 420 22.85 12.68 4.25
CA VAL A 420 23.83 13.77 4.37
C VAL A 420 25.03 13.53 3.47
N TYR A 421 25.50 12.27 3.38
CA TYR A 421 26.52 11.89 2.41
C TYR A 421 26.10 12.26 0.98
N PHE A 422 24.88 11.88 0.57
CA PHE A 422 24.35 12.21 -0.74
C PHE A 422 24.27 13.73 -0.97
N GLN A 423 23.80 14.50 0.02
CA GLN A 423 23.72 15.96 -0.09
C GLN A 423 25.10 16.61 -0.31
N LEU A 424 26.12 16.17 0.44
CA LEU A 424 27.48 16.67 0.28
C LEU A 424 28.06 16.32 -1.09
N ARG A 425 27.86 15.07 -1.56
CA ARG A 425 28.30 14.63 -2.90
C ARG A 425 27.56 15.36 -4.02
N ALA A 426 26.24 15.48 -3.92
CA ALA A 426 25.42 16.21 -4.88
C ALA A 426 25.84 17.69 -4.97
N SER A 427 26.10 18.33 -3.83
CA SER A 427 26.60 19.71 -3.79
C SER A 427 28.00 19.84 -4.39
N GLN A 428 28.90 18.88 -4.12
CA GLN A 428 30.25 18.87 -4.70
C GLN A 428 30.19 18.74 -6.24
N LEU A 429 29.37 17.84 -6.76
CA LEU A 429 29.20 17.60 -8.19
C LEU A 429 28.51 18.77 -8.89
N ALA A 430 27.43 19.31 -8.31
CA ALA A 430 26.73 20.48 -8.84
C ALA A 430 27.61 21.74 -8.83
N SER A 431 28.33 22.01 -7.73
CA SER A 431 29.22 23.18 -7.63
C SER A 431 30.35 23.15 -8.64
N SER A 432 30.86 21.97 -9.00
CA SER A 432 31.86 21.80 -10.08
C SER A 432 31.31 22.27 -11.43
N LEU A 433 30.05 21.93 -11.73
CA LEU A 433 29.36 22.36 -12.94
C LEU A 433 29.00 23.86 -12.89
N GLU A 434 28.47 24.36 -11.77
CA GLU A 434 28.12 25.78 -11.59
C GLU A 434 29.31 26.71 -11.81
N LYS A 435 30.49 26.36 -11.27
CA LYS A 435 31.72 27.16 -11.44
C LYS A 435 32.24 27.20 -12.88
N SER A 436 31.82 26.25 -13.72
CA SER A 436 32.22 26.21 -15.13
C SER A 436 31.42 27.17 -15.99
N PHE A 437 30.19 27.52 -15.57
CA PHE A 437 29.39 28.50 -16.27
C PHE A 437 30.02 29.87 -16.10
N GLY A 438 30.51 30.40 -17.22
CA GLY A 438 31.11 31.72 -17.30
C GLY A 438 32.57 31.80 -17.68
N VAL A 439 33.20 30.64 -17.84
CA VAL A 439 34.51 30.54 -18.48
C VAL A 439 34.30 30.69 -19.98
N LYS A 440 34.95 31.68 -20.61
CA LYS A 440 34.96 31.84 -22.06
C LYS A 440 35.74 30.70 -22.70
N ARG A 441 35.39 30.35 -23.96
CA ARG A 441 36.20 29.43 -24.77
C ARG A 441 37.62 29.99 -24.93
N ASP A 442 38.62 29.15 -24.74
CA ASP A 442 40.01 29.51 -25.05
C ASP A 442 40.16 29.72 -26.57
N GLU A 443 40.65 30.90 -26.98
CA GLU A 443 40.98 31.14 -28.37
C GLU A 443 42.10 30.17 -28.80
N PRO A 444 42.02 29.56 -30.00
CA PRO A 444 43.09 28.73 -30.52
C PRO A 444 44.30 29.61 -30.84
N GLY A 445 45.14 29.88 -29.84
CA GLY A 445 46.31 30.74 -29.93
C GLY A 445 46.90 31.26 -28.61
N ALA A 446 46.15 31.23 -27.48
CA ALA A 446 46.59 31.87 -26.24
C ALA A 446 46.76 30.89 -25.07
N SER A 447 47.83 30.08 -25.08
CA SER A 447 48.64 29.69 -23.89
C SER A 447 49.50 28.45 -24.16
N VAL A 448 50.56 28.62 -24.96
CA VAL A 448 51.74 27.77 -24.80
C VAL A 448 52.47 28.25 -23.55
N ASN A 449 52.01 27.86 -22.36
CA ASN A 449 52.76 27.80 -21.10
C ASN A 449 51.83 27.46 -19.92
N SER A 450 51.29 26.25 -19.91
CA SER A 450 51.03 25.54 -18.65
C SER A 450 51.05 24.04 -18.93
N THR A 451 51.76 23.32 -18.09
CA THR A 451 51.88 21.86 -18.07
C THR A 451 50.51 21.18 -17.89
N ALA A 452 49.76 21.06 -18.98
CA ALA A 452 48.51 20.32 -19.03
C ALA A 452 48.77 18.96 -19.71
N ASN A 453 48.44 17.89 -18.97
CA ASN A 453 48.55 16.51 -19.40
C ASN A 453 47.88 16.29 -20.77
N SER A 454 48.58 15.56 -21.61
CA SER A 454 48.28 15.25 -23.01
C SER A 454 47.14 14.23 -23.23
N ASP A 455 46.02 14.34 -22.53
CA ASP A 455 44.97 13.30 -22.53
C ASP A 455 43.53 13.78 -22.83
N ASP A 456 43.32 14.99 -23.36
CA ASP A 456 41.96 15.47 -23.64
C ASP A 456 41.39 14.91 -24.97
N LYS A 457 41.11 13.59 -24.98
CA LYS A 457 40.39 12.86 -26.05
C LYS A 457 38.86 13.07 -26.00
N SER A 458 38.37 14.03 -25.22
CA SER A 458 36.93 14.16 -24.96
C SER A 458 36.14 14.71 -26.16
N GLY A 459 36.78 15.46 -27.06
CA GLY A 459 36.12 16.06 -28.23
C GLY A 459 35.12 17.16 -27.92
N LEU A 460 35.06 17.63 -26.66
CA LEU A 460 34.22 18.73 -26.19
C LEU A 460 35.06 20.01 -26.10
N VAL A 461 34.47 21.15 -26.46
CA VAL A 461 35.16 22.44 -26.56
C VAL A 461 34.86 23.33 -25.35
N PHE A 462 33.60 23.41 -24.92
CA PHE A 462 33.23 24.25 -23.78
C PHE A 462 33.49 23.55 -22.45
N GLU A 463 34.02 24.29 -21.47
CA GLU A 463 34.33 23.78 -20.14
C GLU A 463 33.07 23.30 -19.41
N ASN A 464 31.91 23.93 -19.63
CA ASN A 464 30.64 23.48 -19.05
C ASN A 464 30.17 22.12 -19.59
N SER A 465 30.34 21.86 -20.89
CA SER A 465 30.08 20.56 -21.51
C SER A 465 30.99 19.48 -20.93
N LYS A 466 32.29 19.78 -20.77
CA LYS A 466 33.28 18.87 -20.17
C LYS A 466 32.91 18.52 -18.73
N ARG A 467 32.57 19.53 -17.92
CA ARG A 467 32.21 19.36 -16.50
C ARG A 467 30.89 18.64 -16.31
N LEU A 468 29.90 18.86 -17.18
CA LEU A 468 28.66 18.08 -17.15
C LEU A 468 28.96 16.59 -17.38
N TRP A 469 29.69 16.27 -18.45
CA TRP A 469 30.05 14.89 -18.77
C TRP A 469 30.80 14.22 -17.63
N GLN A 470 31.80 14.90 -17.06
CA GLN A 470 32.55 14.40 -15.93
C GLN A 470 31.67 14.18 -14.69
N ALA A 471 30.82 15.15 -14.33
CA ALA A 471 29.93 15.04 -13.17
C ALA A 471 28.93 13.87 -13.32
N MET A 472 28.40 13.67 -14.52
CA MET A 472 27.52 12.53 -14.81
C MET A 472 28.24 11.19 -14.71
N GLN A 473 29.52 11.10 -15.12
CA GLN A 473 30.33 9.90 -14.94
C GLN A 473 30.65 9.64 -13.46
N ASP A 474 31.03 10.70 -12.73
CA ASP A 474 31.42 10.62 -11.33
C ASP A 474 30.26 10.15 -10.43
N CYS A 475 29.02 10.49 -10.76
CA CYS A 475 27.80 9.96 -10.10
C CYS A 475 27.76 8.43 -10.01
N TRP A 476 28.33 7.75 -11.01
CA TRP A 476 28.32 6.28 -11.13
C TRP A 476 29.70 5.67 -10.85
N SER A 477 30.67 6.46 -10.41
CA SER A 477 31.97 5.94 -10.04
C SER A 477 31.87 5.09 -8.78
N GLU A 478 32.65 4.01 -8.70
CA GLU A 478 32.67 3.12 -7.53
C GLU A 478 33.05 3.83 -6.22
N ARG A 479 33.68 5.02 -6.29
CA ARG A 479 34.10 5.82 -5.13
C ARG A 479 33.04 6.81 -4.63
N VAL A 480 31.96 6.98 -5.38
CA VAL A 480 30.89 7.95 -5.09
C VAL A 480 29.55 7.25 -4.94
N PHE A 481 29.26 6.30 -5.83
CA PHE A 481 28.00 5.60 -5.86
C PHE A 481 27.84 4.68 -4.62
N LEU A 482 26.64 4.73 -4.04
CA LEU A 482 26.19 3.77 -3.02
C LEU A 482 24.87 3.17 -3.49
N ALA A 483 24.76 1.84 -3.53
CA ALA A 483 23.59 1.13 -4.05
C ALA A 483 22.24 1.57 -3.44
N PRO A 484 22.11 1.83 -2.12
CA PRO A 484 20.85 2.32 -1.54
C PRO A 484 20.41 3.70 -2.05
N LEU A 485 21.33 4.49 -2.63
CA LEU A 485 21.08 5.83 -3.16
C LEU A 485 20.81 5.82 -4.67
N LEU A 486 20.60 4.65 -5.30
CA LEU A 486 20.34 4.54 -6.73
C LEU A 486 19.28 5.54 -7.25
N PRO A 487 18.08 5.68 -6.65
CA PRO A 487 17.07 6.63 -7.14
C PRO A 487 17.54 8.09 -7.04
N ASN A 488 18.33 8.40 -6.01
CA ASN A 488 18.85 9.74 -5.77
C ASN A 488 19.93 10.11 -6.81
N PHE A 489 20.82 9.19 -7.17
CA PHE A 489 21.81 9.40 -8.22
C PHE A 489 21.19 9.45 -9.62
N CYS A 490 20.17 8.63 -9.92
CA CYS A 490 19.37 8.76 -11.15
C CYS A 490 18.79 10.18 -11.26
N LYS A 491 18.14 10.64 -10.19
CA LYS A 491 17.55 11.97 -10.13
C LYS A 491 18.60 13.08 -10.29
N LEU A 492 19.73 12.98 -9.61
CA LEU A 492 20.82 13.96 -9.71
C LEU A 492 21.34 14.06 -11.14
N CYS A 493 21.55 12.92 -11.83
CA CYS A 493 22.01 12.93 -13.22
C CYS A 493 21.03 13.67 -14.14
N VAL A 494 19.73 13.40 -14.02
CA VAL A 494 18.70 14.11 -14.80
C VAL A 494 18.65 15.59 -14.43
N GLN A 495 18.79 15.94 -13.15
CA GLN A 495 18.80 17.33 -12.69
C GLN A 495 20.01 18.12 -13.19
N LEU A 496 21.22 17.55 -13.15
CA LEU A 496 22.42 18.17 -13.70
C LEU A 496 22.28 18.40 -15.21
N PHE A 497 21.67 17.44 -15.92
CA PHE A 497 21.44 17.56 -17.35
C PHE A 497 20.37 18.60 -17.70
N ALA A 498 19.24 18.61 -16.98
CA ALA A 498 18.20 19.62 -17.14
C ALA A 498 18.73 21.03 -16.83
N TYR A 499 19.49 21.19 -15.76
CA TYR A 499 20.13 22.46 -15.40
C TYR A 499 21.06 22.99 -16.50
N TYR A 500 21.85 22.09 -17.12
CA TYR A 500 22.67 22.45 -18.27
C TYR A 500 21.81 22.93 -19.45
N ILE A 501 20.74 22.19 -19.80
CA ILE A 501 19.85 22.56 -20.91
C ILE A 501 19.19 23.92 -20.65
N ASP A 502 18.66 24.16 -19.45
CA ASP A 502 17.97 25.41 -19.10
C ASP A 502 18.87 26.62 -19.23
N ILE A 503 20.15 26.50 -18.82
CA ILE A 503 21.13 27.60 -18.98
C ILE A 503 21.39 27.90 -20.46
N TRP A 504 21.46 26.88 -21.32
CA TRP A 504 21.74 27.07 -22.73
C TRP A 504 20.51 27.52 -23.54
N LYS A 505 19.29 27.13 -23.14
CA LYS A 505 18.09 27.18 -23.99
C LYS A 505 17.69 28.60 -24.43
N GLU A 506 17.28 29.47 -23.51
CA GLU A 506 16.80 30.81 -23.89
C GLU A 506 17.84 31.64 -24.65
N PRO A 507 19.10 31.73 -24.19
CA PRO A 507 20.03 32.68 -24.80
C PRO A 507 20.51 32.18 -26.17
N LEU A 508 20.61 30.87 -26.36
CA LEU A 508 20.88 30.27 -27.67
C LEU A 508 19.73 30.51 -28.64
N LEU A 509 18.48 30.28 -28.23
CA LEU A 509 17.31 30.52 -29.07
C LEU A 509 17.18 32.00 -29.47
N ASN A 510 17.44 32.93 -28.55
CA ASN A 510 17.45 34.36 -28.83
C ASN A 510 18.53 34.73 -29.86
N THR A 511 19.74 34.18 -29.72
CA THR A 511 20.84 34.44 -30.66
C THR A 511 20.55 33.88 -32.05
N VAL A 512 20.02 32.66 -32.12
CA VAL A 512 19.58 32.01 -33.36
C VAL A 512 18.52 32.84 -34.06
N ALA A 513 17.54 33.38 -33.33
CA ALA A 513 16.50 34.23 -33.90
C ALA A 513 17.06 35.53 -34.52
N VAL A 514 18.06 36.15 -33.89
CA VAL A 514 18.71 37.36 -34.42
C VAL A 514 19.45 37.07 -35.72
N ILE A 515 20.26 36.00 -35.76
CA ILE A 515 21.04 35.64 -36.96
C ILE A 515 20.11 35.28 -38.13
N ASN A 516 19.05 34.51 -37.87
CA ASN A 516 18.07 34.14 -38.90
C ASN A 516 17.27 35.34 -39.45
N SER A 517 17.18 36.44 -38.70
CA SER A 517 16.58 37.70 -39.19
C SER A 517 17.47 38.49 -40.16
N GLY A 518 18.70 38.03 -40.41
CA GLY A 518 19.67 38.69 -41.29
C GLY A 518 20.43 39.85 -40.62
N ASN A 519 20.25 40.05 -39.31
CA ASN A 519 20.96 41.05 -38.53
C ASN A 519 22.23 40.45 -37.89
N LYS A 520 23.29 41.25 -37.76
CA LYS A 520 24.46 40.86 -36.97
C LYS A 520 24.08 40.76 -35.50
N ALA A 521 24.37 39.63 -34.87
CA ALA A 521 24.12 39.45 -33.44
C ALA A 521 25.05 40.33 -32.60
N ASP A 522 24.48 41.14 -31.70
CA ASP A 522 25.26 41.87 -30.69
C ASP A 522 25.45 40.97 -29.46
N PHE A 523 26.56 40.22 -29.47
CA PHE A 523 26.95 39.30 -28.40
C PHE A 523 27.15 39.98 -27.04
N ALA A 524 27.22 41.32 -26.96
CA ALA A 524 27.26 42.04 -25.69
C ALA A 524 25.88 42.14 -24.99
N THR A 525 24.79 41.92 -25.73
CA THR A 525 23.40 42.05 -25.24
C THR A 525 22.72 40.72 -24.93
N VAL A 526 23.36 39.60 -25.26
CA VAL A 526 22.83 38.25 -25.01
C VAL A 526 23.13 37.85 -23.55
N PRO A 527 22.16 37.30 -22.79
CA PRO A 527 22.31 36.97 -21.38
C PRO A 527 23.25 35.80 -21.03
N LEU A 528 24.16 35.39 -21.94
CA LEU A 528 25.27 34.46 -21.65
C LEU A 528 26.58 35.03 -22.18
N TYR A 529 27.46 35.37 -21.24
CA TYR A 529 28.73 36.04 -21.45
C TYR A 529 29.85 35.14 -22.02
N PHE A 530 29.55 33.87 -22.34
CA PHE A 530 30.51 32.93 -22.94
C PHE A 530 30.41 32.79 -24.46
N LEU A 531 29.32 33.25 -25.11
CA LEU A 531 29.25 33.35 -26.57
C LEU A 531 29.86 34.69 -27.00
N SER A 532 30.93 34.67 -27.80
CA SER A 532 31.63 35.88 -28.24
C SER A 532 31.60 36.07 -29.77
N THR A 533 31.38 35.00 -30.52
CA THR A 533 31.41 34.97 -31.99
C THR A 533 30.29 34.11 -32.55
N GLU A 534 29.92 34.33 -33.82
CA GLU A 534 28.97 33.47 -34.54
C GLU A 534 29.52 32.03 -34.69
N GLU A 535 30.83 31.83 -34.69
CA GLU A 535 31.45 30.50 -34.69
C GLU A 535 31.21 29.72 -33.38
N ASP A 536 31.01 30.40 -32.25
CA ASP A 536 30.78 29.74 -30.96
C ASP A 536 29.44 28.96 -30.94
N LEU A 537 28.46 29.35 -31.77
CA LEU A 537 27.22 28.59 -31.96
C LEU A 537 27.46 27.25 -32.64
N LEU A 538 28.39 27.21 -33.59
CA LEU A 538 28.77 25.98 -34.29
C LEU A 538 29.52 25.04 -33.36
N PHE A 539 30.41 25.58 -32.51
CA PHE A 539 31.06 24.81 -31.45
C PHE A 539 30.04 24.27 -30.42
N ALA A 540 29.03 25.06 -30.06
CA ALA A 540 27.97 24.60 -29.14
C ALA A 540 27.16 23.46 -29.75
N GLY A 541 26.81 23.57 -31.04
CA GLY A 541 26.17 22.48 -31.80
C GLY A 541 27.02 21.20 -31.83
N SER A 542 28.34 21.33 -31.98
CA SER A 542 29.28 20.19 -31.93
C SER A 542 29.31 19.53 -30.54
N ASP A 543 29.41 20.33 -29.47
CA ASP A 543 29.41 19.82 -28.10
C ASP A 543 28.10 19.10 -27.76
N PHE A 544 26.95 19.65 -28.15
CA PHE A 544 25.65 18.99 -27.95
C PHE A 544 25.57 17.65 -28.68
N HIS A 545 26.09 17.58 -29.92
CA HIS A 545 26.15 16.32 -30.68
C HIS A 545 27.02 15.27 -29.97
N VAL A 546 28.21 15.66 -29.54
CA VAL A 546 29.16 14.77 -28.84
C VAL A 546 28.57 14.32 -27.50
N LEU A 547 27.93 15.22 -26.74
CA LEU A 547 27.24 14.89 -25.49
C LEU A 547 26.08 13.91 -25.71
N TYR A 548 25.22 14.16 -26.71
CA TYR A 548 24.11 13.27 -27.06
C TYR A 548 24.62 11.85 -27.34
N LYS A 549 25.67 11.72 -28.16
CA LYS A 549 26.28 10.43 -28.48
C LYS A 549 26.90 9.76 -27.26
N LYS A 550 27.62 10.52 -26.42
CA LYS A 550 28.25 9.98 -25.22
C LYS A 550 27.24 9.49 -24.19
N ILE A 551 26.17 10.24 -23.95
CA ILE A 551 25.11 9.86 -23.02
C ILE A 551 24.38 8.63 -23.52
N SER A 552 23.88 8.66 -24.77
CA SER A 552 23.13 7.55 -25.39
C SER A 552 23.91 6.24 -25.47
N GLN A 553 25.21 6.28 -25.77
CA GLN A 553 26.01 5.08 -25.99
C GLN A 553 26.71 4.56 -24.74
N TYR A 554 27.18 5.43 -23.84
CA TYR A 554 28.03 5.03 -22.71
C TYR A 554 27.31 5.17 -21.38
N LEU A 555 26.70 6.32 -21.09
CA LEU A 555 26.09 6.55 -19.78
C LEU A 555 24.88 5.64 -19.55
N LEU A 556 23.99 5.50 -20.55
CA LEU A 556 22.83 4.62 -20.44
C LEU A 556 23.22 3.17 -20.13
N ALA A 557 24.33 2.69 -20.70
CA ALA A 557 24.84 1.34 -20.43
C ALA A 557 25.31 1.19 -18.97
N ILE A 558 26.01 2.18 -18.43
CA ILE A 558 26.48 2.18 -17.03
C ILE A 558 25.30 2.19 -16.06
N VAL A 559 24.33 3.10 -16.27
CA VAL A 559 23.13 3.21 -15.42
C VAL A 559 22.35 1.90 -15.45
N LYS A 560 22.21 1.29 -16.64
CA LYS A 560 21.55 0.01 -16.81
C LYS A 560 22.18 -1.09 -15.94
N THR A 561 23.50 -1.22 -15.95
CA THR A 561 24.20 -2.26 -15.14
C THR A 561 23.88 -2.15 -13.65
N HIS A 562 23.72 -0.92 -13.12
CA HIS A 562 23.32 -0.73 -11.73
C HIS A 562 21.83 -1.00 -11.50
N VAL A 563 20.96 -0.63 -12.45
CA VAL A 563 19.50 -0.84 -12.38
C VAL A 563 19.11 -2.31 -12.54
N ASP A 564 19.88 -3.10 -13.31
CA ASP A 564 19.68 -4.56 -13.49
C ASP A 564 19.61 -5.31 -12.15
N THR A 565 20.28 -4.80 -11.10
CA THR A 565 20.22 -5.41 -9.76
C THR A 565 18.90 -5.20 -9.04
N PHE A 566 18.01 -4.33 -9.54
CA PHE A 566 16.76 -3.93 -8.88
C PHE A 566 15.50 -4.20 -9.72
N THR A 567 15.60 -4.29 -11.04
CA THR A 567 14.44 -4.51 -11.93
C THR A 567 14.82 -5.30 -13.18
N ASP A 568 13.93 -6.20 -13.60
CA ASP A 568 14.08 -7.02 -14.80
C ASP A 568 13.91 -6.21 -16.11
N ASP A 569 13.24 -5.05 -16.06
CA ASP A 569 13.01 -4.16 -17.22
C ASP A 569 13.86 -2.87 -17.15
N SER A 570 15.15 -3.04 -16.86
CA SER A 570 16.11 -1.95 -16.71
C SER A 570 16.28 -1.10 -17.97
N GLN A 571 16.15 -1.71 -19.16
CA GLN A 571 16.33 -1.03 -20.44
C GLN A 571 15.22 -0.02 -20.70
N ALA A 572 13.95 -0.38 -20.47
CA ALA A 572 12.83 0.52 -20.65
C ALA A 572 12.94 1.69 -19.66
N PHE A 573 13.21 1.39 -18.39
CA PHE A 573 13.36 2.40 -17.33
C PHE A 573 14.44 3.45 -17.66
N VAL A 574 15.65 3.01 -18.05
CA VAL A 574 16.74 3.92 -18.37
C VAL A 574 16.46 4.74 -19.63
N THR A 575 15.80 4.14 -20.62
CA THR A 575 15.44 4.84 -21.86
C THR A 575 14.42 5.94 -21.58
N GLU A 576 13.39 5.64 -20.78
CA GLU A 576 12.37 6.61 -20.37
C GLU A 576 12.96 7.74 -19.51
N LEU A 577 13.86 7.41 -18.57
CA LEU A 577 14.49 8.37 -17.66
C LEU A 577 15.25 9.50 -18.39
N PHE A 578 15.92 9.20 -19.50
CA PHE A 578 16.71 10.17 -20.27
C PHE A 578 16.02 10.68 -21.54
N GLN A 579 14.80 10.23 -21.84
CA GLN A 579 14.11 10.55 -23.11
C GLN A 579 13.90 12.05 -23.32
N GLU A 580 13.34 12.75 -22.33
CA GLU A 580 13.03 14.19 -22.43
C GLU A 580 14.28 15.08 -22.45
N PRO A 581 15.29 14.89 -21.56
CA PRO A 581 16.54 15.65 -21.65
C PRO A 581 17.29 15.44 -22.97
N LEU A 582 17.35 14.20 -23.48
CA LEU A 582 17.99 13.90 -24.76
C LEU A 582 17.24 14.54 -25.93
N ALA A 583 15.91 14.53 -25.91
CA ALA A 583 15.09 15.21 -26.92
C ALA A 583 15.33 16.73 -26.92
N SER A 584 15.41 17.34 -25.73
CA SER A 584 15.67 18.78 -25.58
C SER A 584 17.09 19.16 -26.06
N LEU A 585 18.09 18.33 -25.77
CA LEU A 585 19.46 18.54 -26.27
C LEU A 585 19.51 18.43 -27.81
N ALA A 586 18.81 17.46 -28.38
CA ALA A 586 18.71 17.29 -29.83
C ALA A 586 18.00 18.47 -30.52
N GLU A 587 17.01 19.09 -29.86
CA GLU A 587 16.38 20.31 -30.35
C GLU A 587 17.38 21.48 -30.40
N LEU A 588 18.14 21.72 -29.32
CA LEU A 588 19.16 22.77 -29.28
C LEU A 588 20.23 22.55 -30.36
N GLU A 589 20.69 21.30 -30.51
CA GLU A 589 21.61 20.90 -31.57
C GLU A 589 21.05 21.24 -32.97
N ALA A 590 19.80 20.89 -33.25
CA ALA A 590 19.16 21.17 -34.53
C ALA A 590 19.08 22.67 -34.84
N ARG A 591 18.84 23.52 -33.83
CA ARG A 591 18.81 24.99 -33.98
C ARG A 591 20.18 25.57 -34.33
N CYS A 592 21.26 25.06 -33.73
CA CYS A 592 22.63 25.47 -34.09
C CYS A 592 22.93 25.15 -35.55
N TRP A 593 22.62 23.93 -36.00
CA TRP A 593 22.91 23.52 -37.38
C TRP A 593 22.02 24.20 -38.42
N SER A 594 20.76 24.50 -38.08
CA SER A 594 19.91 25.33 -38.93
C SER A 594 20.51 26.72 -39.15
N THR A 595 21.11 27.31 -38.12
CA THR A 595 21.79 28.62 -38.22
C THR A 595 23.02 28.52 -39.11
N ALA A 596 23.78 27.42 -39.00
CA ALA A 596 24.92 27.14 -39.87
C ALA A 596 24.52 27.11 -41.35
N VAL A 597 23.40 26.45 -41.67
CA VAL A 597 22.83 26.43 -43.02
C VAL A 597 22.55 27.84 -43.51
N THR A 598 21.87 28.67 -42.71
CA THR A 598 21.56 30.07 -43.08
C THR A 598 22.82 30.90 -43.31
N MET A 599 23.86 30.75 -42.48
CA MET A 599 25.13 31.46 -42.62
C MET A 599 25.88 31.07 -43.90
N VAL A 600 26.06 29.76 -44.14
CA VAL A 600 26.76 29.26 -45.33
C VAL A 600 25.97 29.60 -46.60
N SER A 601 24.65 29.46 -46.58
CA SER A 601 23.77 29.89 -47.68
C SER A 601 23.90 31.38 -47.97
N ALA A 602 24.00 32.24 -46.96
CA ALA A 602 24.19 33.68 -47.14
C ALA A 602 25.53 33.99 -47.82
N ASP A 603 26.60 33.28 -47.47
CA ASP A 603 27.90 33.42 -48.12
C ASP A 603 27.89 32.96 -49.58
N CYS A 604 27.24 31.84 -49.89
CA CYS A 604 26.99 31.39 -51.26
C CYS A 604 26.19 32.44 -52.06
N LYS A 605 25.16 33.04 -51.45
CA LYS A 605 24.28 34.05 -52.08
C LYS A 605 25.01 35.34 -52.43
N LYS A 606 26.11 35.71 -51.74
CA LYS A 606 26.90 36.92 -52.06
C LYS A 606 27.50 36.89 -53.46
N VAL A 607 27.75 35.70 -54.01
CA VAL A 607 28.34 35.51 -55.35
C VAL A 607 27.27 35.53 -56.46
N LEU A 608 26.01 35.19 -56.14
CA LEU A 608 24.91 35.06 -57.11
C LEU A 608 24.61 36.31 -57.96
N PRO A 609 24.78 37.56 -57.51
CA PRO A 609 24.62 38.74 -58.38
C PRO A 609 25.53 38.73 -59.63
N ALA A 610 26.62 37.94 -59.63
CA ALA A 610 27.49 37.75 -60.79
C ALA A 610 26.77 37.13 -62.00
N ILE A 611 25.62 36.47 -61.82
CA ILE A 611 24.75 35.97 -62.89
C ILE A 611 24.37 37.11 -63.86
N ARG A 612 24.23 38.35 -63.36
CA ARG A 612 23.90 39.51 -64.19
C ARG A 612 24.97 39.83 -65.25
N THR A 613 26.20 39.36 -65.06
CA THR A 613 27.28 39.51 -66.05
C THR A 613 27.03 38.71 -67.33
N VAL A 614 26.26 37.62 -67.27
CA VAL A 614 25.90 36.78 -68.43
C VAL A 614 25.18 37.63 -69.49
N LYS A 615 24.32 38.56 -69.08
CA LYS A 615 23.65 39.50 -69.99
C LYS A 615 24.67 40.31 -70.79
N GLY A 616 25.68 40.90 -70.12
CA GLY A 616 26.73 41.68 -70.79
C GLY A 616 27.66 40.84 -71.68
N GLN A 617 27.75 39.52 -71.46
CA GLN A 617 28.60 38.65 -72.24
C GLN A 617 28.02 38.26 -73.60
N TYR A 618 26.69 38.14 -73.70
CA TYR A 618 26.01 37.64 -74.90
C TYR A 618 25.14 38.70 -75.60
N GLN A 619 24.56 39.66 -74.88
CA GLN A 619 23.66 40.67 -75.45
C GLN A 619 24.39 41.57 -76.46
N MET A 620 23.92 41.63 -77.71
CA MET A 620 24.53 42.44 -78.77
C MET A 620 26.00 42.12 -79.02
N THR A 621 26.41 40.87 -78.78
CA THR A 621 27.76 40.40 -79.06
C THR A 621 27.74 39.31 -80.14
N ASN A 622 28.75 39.26 -81.00
CA ASN A 622 28.90 38.18 -81.98
C ASN A 622 29.55 36.93 -81.37
N LYS A 623 29.42 36.71 -80.05
CA LYS A 623 30.01 35.52 -79.42
C LYS A 623 29.27 34.25 -79.86
N PRO A 624 30.00 33.14 -80.08
CA PRO A 624 29.39 31.84 -80.35
C PRO A 624 28.63 31.31 -79.12
N PRO A 625 27.77 30.30 -79.30
CA PRO A 625 27.07 29.65 -78.18
C PRO A 625 28.06 29.18 -77.08
N PRO A 626 27.65 29.24 -75.80
CA PRO A 626 28.50 28.84 -74.69
C PRO A 626 28.87 27.35 -74.75
N THR A 627 30.10 27.04 -74.35
CA THR A 627 30.64 25.66 -74.27
C THR A 627 31.23 25.32 -72.91
N ASN A 628 31.56 26.33 -72.09
CA ASN A 628 32.11 26.18 -70.76
C ASN A 628 31.19 26.88 -69.74
N PRO A 629 31.11 26.38 -68.49
CA PRO A 629 30.40 27.06 -67.42
C PRO A 629 31.09 28.37 -67.03
N SER A 630 30.33 29.26 -66.40
CA SER A 630 30.80 30.56 -65.92
C SER A 630 31.80 30.41 -64.77
N THR A 631 32.81 31.28 -64.74
CA THR A 631 33.90 31.20 -63.74
C THR A 631 33.44 31.42 -62.29
N TYR A 632 32.27 32.04 -62.08
CA TYR A 632 31.72 32.30 -60.74
C TYR A 632 31.10 31.05 -60.10
N VAL A 633 30.82 29.98 -60.85
CA VAL A 633 30.17 28.77 -60.34
C VAL A 633 30.99 28.09 -59.24
N VAL A 634 32.31 27.99 -59.43
CA VAL A 634 33.22 27.42 -58.43
C VAL A 634 33.20 28.25 -57.14
N SER A 635 33.11 29.57 -57.26
CA SER A 635 33.04 30.49 -56.12
C SER A 635 31.71 30.42 -55.36
N ILE A 636 30.63 29.89 -55.96
CA ILE A 636 29.36 29.62 -55.25
C ILE A 636 29.50 28.41 -54.32
N ILE A 637 30.30 27.41 -54.71
CA ILE A 637 30.46 26.15 -53.96
C ILE A 637 31.55 26.24 -52.89
N GLN A 638 32.53 27.12 -53.07
CA GLN A 638 33.67 27.29 -52.15
C GLN A 638 33.26 27.44 -50.66
N PRO A 639 32.25 28.23 -50.25
CA PRO A 639 31.84 28.31 -48.85
C PRO A 639 31.32 26.96 -48.28
N MET A 640 30.71 26.12 -49.12
CA MET A 640 30.25 24.79 -48.71
C MET A 640 31.44 23.83 -48.51
N GLN A 641 32.47 23.93 -49.35
CA GLN A 641 33.71 23.17 -49.21
C GLN A 641 34.44 23.52 -47.91
N GLU A 642 34.63 24.81 -47.64
CA GLU A 642 35.29 25.30 -46.42
C GLU A 642 34.53 24.89 -45.15
N PHE A 643 33.19 24.92 -45.18
CA PHE A 643 32.36 24.43 -44.07
C PHE A 643 32.53 22.93 -43.81
N LEU A 644 32.51 22.10 -44.86
CA LEU A 644 32.69 20.65 -44.72
C LEU A 644 34.11 20.27 -44.31
N GLU A 645 35.13 21.00 -44.75
CA GLU A 645 36.51 20.75 -44.35
C GLU A 645 36.71 21.04 -42.86
N LYS A 646 36.09 22.12 -42.35
CA LYS A 646 36.18 22.52 -40.94
C LYS A 646 35.31 21.67 -40.00
N TRP A 647 34.10 21.28 -40.43
CA TRP A 647 33.10 20.65 -39.55
C TRP A 647 32.70 19.21 -39.93
N GLY A 648 33.08 18.74 -41.12
CA GLY A 648 32.61 17.48 -41.69
C GLY A 648 32.96 16.23 -40.87
N MET A 649 33.96 16.29 -40.00
CA MET A 649 34.31 15.19 -39.09
C MET A 649 33.28 14.90 -38.00
N HIS A 650 32.39 15.87 -37.72
CA HIS A 650 31.37 15.77 -36.68
C HIS A 650 30.01 15.29 -37.20
N PHE A 651 29.84 15.14 -38.52
CA PHE A 651 28.58 14.71 -39.12
C PHE A 651 28.64 13.25 -39.55
N ASP A 652 27.55 12.50 -39.31
CA ASP A 652 27.34 11.25 -40.01
C ASP A 652 26.93 11.51 -41.48
N ALA A 653 26.94 10.46 -42.30
CA ALA A 653 26.63 10.59 -43.72
C ALA A 653 25.22 11.16 -43.97
N ALA A 654 24.25 10.82 -43.11
CA ALA A 654 22.87 11.26 -43.22
C ALA A 654 22.72 12.76 -42.90
N LYS A 655 23.34 13.24 -41.82
CA LYS A 655 23.30 14.63 -41.41
C LYS A 655 24.08 15.52 -42.36
N LYS A 656 25.21 15.03 -42.87
CA LYS A 656 25.96 15.72 -43.94
C LYS A 656 25.07 15.92 -45.18
N GLN A 657 24.31 14.91 -45.57
CA GLN A 657 23.39 14.97 -46.70
C GLN A 657 22.24 15.98 -46.45
N GLN A 658 21.65 15.97 -45.25
CA GLN A 658 20.58 16.89 -44.86
C GLN A 658 21.02 18.37 -44.89
N LEU A 659 22.19 18.68 -44.32
CA LEU A 659 22.70 20.05 -44.27
C LEU A 659 23.04 20.58 -45.67
N LEU A 660 23.72 19.78 -46.49
CA LEU A 660 24.06 20.16 -47.85
C LEU A 660 22.82 20.33 -48.73
N GLN A 661 21.81 19.47 -48.58
CA GLN A 661 20.54 19.62 -49.28
C GLN A 661 19.88 20.97 -48.96
N ALA A 662 19.76 21.31 -47.68
CA ALA A 662 19.11 22.56 -47.27
C ALA A 662 19.84 23.81 -47.78
N ILE A 663 21.18 23.80 -47.78
CA ILE A 663 21.99 24.90 -48.34
C ILE A 663 21.76 25.02 -49.85
N VAL A 664 21.80 23.90 -50.57
CA VAL A 664 21.67 23.88 -52.04
C VAL A 664 20.28 24.33 -52.48
N GLU A 665 19.22 23.92 -51.80
CA GLU A 665 17.84 24.36 -52.09
C GLU A 665 17.70 25.88 -51.94
N GLU A 666 18.17 26.46 -50.83
CA GLU A 666 18.14 27.93 -50.62
C GLU A 666 18.93 28.71 -51.68
N VAL A 667 20.08 28.19 -52.12
CA VAL A 667 20.90 28.82 -53.15
C VAL A 667 20.21 28.71 -54.52
N CYS A 668 19.61 27.56 -54.84
CA CYS A 668 18.90 27.33 -56.09
C CYS A 668 17.66 28.20 -56.25
N ASP A 669 16.91 28.46 -55.17
CA ASP A 669 15.73 29.33 -55.21
C ASP A 669 16.10 30.77 -55.61
N VAL A 670 17.16 31.32 -55.02
CA VAL A 670 17.66 32.66 -55.36
C VAL A 670 18.26 32.67 -56.77
N TYR A 671 19.02 31.64 -57.14
CA TYR A 671 19.55 31.48 -58.50
C TYR A 671 18.43 31.47 -59.53
N SER A 672 17.36 30.71 -59.29
CA SER A 672 16.20 30.60 -60.17
C SER A 672 15.51 31.95 -60.35
N SER A 673 15.31 32.70 -59.26
CA SER A 673 14.71 34.04 -59.31
C SER A 673 15.54 35.01 -60.15
N LEU A 674 16.86 35.09 -59.89
CA LEU A 674 17.78 35.96 -60.64
C LEU A 674 17.89 35.57 -62.11
N SER A 675 17.88 34.27 -62.41
CA SER A 675 17.92 33.76 -63.78
C SER A 675 16.66 34.14 -64.57
N SER A 676 15.48 34.07 -63.94
CA SER A 676 14.21 34.47 -64.56
C SER A 676 14.12 35.98 -64.77
N GLU A 677 14.57 36.79 -63.80
CA GLU A 677 14.65 38.25 -63.95
C GLU A 677 15.57 38.65 -65.12
N LEU A 678 16.73 38.00 -65.24
CA LEU A 678 17.69 38.24 -66.32
C LEU A 678 17.13 37.89 -67.70
N LEU A 679 16.55 36.70 -67.85
CA LEU A 679 15.97 36.24 -69.12
C LEU A 679 14.77 37.11 -69.54
N ARG A 680 13.89 37.48 -68.60
CA ARG A 680 12.77 38.40 -68.86
C ARG A 680 13.27 39.76 -69.35
N SER A 681 14.27 40.32 -68.67
CA SER A 681 14.89 41.59 -69.06
C SER A 681 15.63 41.54 -70.41
N ALA A 682 16.15 40.36 -70.81
CA ALA A 682 16.76 40.15 -72.11
C ALA A 682 15.70 40.03 -73.23
N LEU A 683 14.60 39.32 -72.98
CA LEU A 683 13.46 39.17 -73.89
C LEU A 683 12.77 40.50 -74.20
N GLU A 684 12.44 41.29 -73.17
CA GLU A 684 11.82 42.61 -73.33
C GLU A 684 12.68 43.54 -74.20
N LEU A 685 14.01 43.45 -74.07
CA LEU A 685 14.96 44.22 -74.88
C LEU A 685 15.02 43.69 -76.33
N GLU A 686 15.05 42.37 -76.54
CA GLU A 686 15.02 41.76 -77.87
C GLU A 686 13.73 42.09 -78.64
N GLU A 687 12.58 42.07 -77.99
CA GLU A 687 11.29 42.48 -78.57
C GLU A 687 11.24 43.97 -78.91
N SER A 688 11.80 44.84 -78.05
CA SER A 688 11.97 46.27 -78.33
C SER A 688 12.86 46.52 -79.56
N LEU A 689 13.90 45.71 -79.76
CA LEU A 689 14.78 45.80 -80.93
C LEU A 689 14.14 45.22 -82.19
N LYS A 690 13.38 44.12 -82.09
CA LYS A 690 12.60 43.54 -83.20
C LYS A 690 11.55 44.53 -83.69
N SER A 691 10.77 45.13 -82.78
CA SER A 691 9.77 46.15 -83.12
C SER A 691 10.38 47.41 -83.77
N ARG A 692 11.54 47.88 -83.29
CA ARG A 692 12.29 48.98 -83.96
C ARG A 692 12.87 48.61 -85.33
N LYS A 693 13.30 47.36 -85.54
CA LYS A 693 13.77 46.87 -86.86
C LYS A 693 12.62 46.74 -87.86
N LEU A 694 11.46 46.23 -87.42
CA LEU A 694 10.24 46.14 -88.22
C LEU A 694 9.71 47.52 -88.66
N GLN A 695 9.85 48.56 -87.83
CA GLN A 695 9.49 49.94 -88.21
C GLN A 695 10.43 50.60 -89.23
N ARG A 696 11.64 50.07 -89.46
CA ARG A 696 12.63 50.65 -90.39
C ARG A 696 12.65 50.01 -91.78
N HIS A 697 11.93 48.91 -92.00
CA HIS A 697 11.90 48.20 -93.29
C HIS A 697 10.45 47.94 -93.76
N SER A 698 9.83 48.94 -94.38
CA SER A 698 8.71 48.72 -95.31
C SER A 698 9.26 48.68 -96.74
N GLY A 699 9.67 47.51 -97.20
CA GLY A 699 9.98 47.28 -98.62
C GLY A 699 11.28 46.53 -98.89
N SER A 700 11.26 45.20 -98.76
CA SER A 700 11.77 44.24 -99.76
C SER A 700 11.78 42.84 -99.14
N SER A 701 11.15 41.89 -99.82
CA SER A 701 11.23 40.47 -99.51
C SER A 701 12.65 39.95 -99.79
N SER A 702 13.28 39.32 -98.80
CA SER A 702 14.33 38.32 -99.05
C SER A 702 14.37 37.30 -97.92
N THR A 703 14.29 36.04 -98.33
CA THR A 703 14.51 34.81 -97.57
C THR A 703 15.98 34.71 -97.16
N LEU A 704 16.27 34.63 -95.85
CA LEU A 704 17.59 34.29 -95.31
C LEU A 704 17.46 33.47 -94.02
N ALA A 705 17.90 32.21 -94.11
CA ALA A 705 18.36 31.27 -93.09
C ALA A 705 17.91 31.45 -91.62
N ASN A 706 16.91 30.64 -91.22
CA ASN A 706 16.57 30.33 -89.82
C ASN A 706 17.61 29.41 -89.16
N ASN A 707 18.78 29.92 -88.76
CA ASN A 707 19.68 29.13 -87.90
C ASN A 707 20.64 29.94 -87.01
N THR A 708 20.33 31.21 -86.72
CA THR A 708 21.09 32.00 -85.75
C THR A 708 20.37 32.02 -84.41
N VAL A 709 20.95 31.34 -83.42
CA VAL A 709 20.49 31.28 -82.02
C VAL A 709 20.39 32.72 -81.46
N SER A 710 19.24 33.08 -80.88
CA SER A 710 19.01 34.40 -80.26
C SER A 710 19.98 34.65 -79.10
N ASP A 711 20.25 35.91 -78.77
CA ASP A 711 21.14 36.23 -77.65
C ASP A 711 20.52 35.80 -76.32
N THR A 712 19.20 35.89 -76.17
CA THR A 712 18.45 35.31 -75.04
C THR A 712 18.66 33.80 -74.94
N GLU A 713 18.63 33.09 -76.08
CA GLU A 713 18.79 31.64 -76.11
C GLU A 713 20.24 31.23 -75.74
N LYS A 714 21.25 32.01 -76.15
CA LYS A 714 22.64 31.82 -75.69
C LYS A 714 22.78 32.05 -74.18
N MET A 715 22.06 33.03 -73.61
CA MET A 715 22.02 33.25 -72.16
C MET A 715 21.37 32.08 -71.42
N ARG A 716 20.23 31.55 -71.92
CA ARG A 716 19.57 30.36 -71.37
C ARG A 716 20.51 29.16 -71.36
N MET A 717 21.21 28.92 -72.48
CA MET A 717 22.22 27.87 -72.59
C MET A 717 23.37 28.03 -71.59
N GLN A 718 23.85 29.26 -71.34
CA GLN A 718 24.90 29.51 -70.34
C GLN A 718 24.41 29.22 -68.92
N LEU A 719 23.20 29.67 -68.57
CA LEU A 719 22.60 29.44 -67.25
C LEU A 719 22.33 27.95 -66.99
N LEU A 720 22.00 27.19 -68.04
CA LEU A 720 21.84 25.74 -67.98
C LEU A 720 23.19 25.02 -67.74
N LEU A 721 24.26 25.43 -68.43
CA LEU A 721 25.62 24.91 -68.19
C LEU A 721 26.10 25.20 -66.77
N ASP A 722 25.79 26.39 -66.25
CA ASP A 722 26.14 26.81 -64.89
C ASP A 722 25.43 25.95 -63.83
N LEU A 723 24.12 25.66 -64.00
CA LEU A 723 23.39 24.75 -63.09
C LEU A 723 23.86 23.28 -63.18
N GLN A 724 24.24 22.82 -64.38
CA GLN A 724 24.78 21.47 -64.56
C GLN A 724 26.15 21.32 -63.88
N GLU A 725 26.98 22.37 -63.90
CA GLU A 725 28.25 22.37 -63.18
C GLU A 725 28.04 22.44 -61.65
N ILE A 726 27.08 23.25 -61.17
CA ILE A 726 26.66 23.24 -59.76
C ILE A 726 26.23 21.83 -59.33
N GLN A 727 25.42 21.14 -60.14
CA GLN A 727 24.99 19.76 -59.88
C GLN A 727 26.19 18.80 -59.78
N ARG A 728 27.22 18.95 -60.63
CA ARG A 728 28.42 18.10 -60.58
C ARG A 728 29.25 18.36 -59.33
N GLU A 729 29.53 19.62 -59.02
CA GLU A 729 30.35 20.02 -57.88
C GLU A 729 29.69 19.63 -56.55
N VAL A 730 28.38 19.81 -56.43
CA VAL A 730 27.61 19.40 -55.25
C VAL A 730 27.59 17.87 -55.09
N ALA A 731 27.51 17.11 -56.18
CA ALA A 731 27.65 15.65 -56.14
C ALA A 731 29.04 15.21 -55.64
N ALA A 732 30.09 15.93 -56.02
CA ALA A 732 31.46 15.67 -55.57
C ALA A 732 31.65 15.89 -54.05
N LEU A 733 30.82 16.74 -53.42
CA LEU A 733 30.79 16.92 -51.96
C LEU A 733 30.08 15.78 -51.22
N GLY A 734 29.47 14.84 -51.95
CA GLY A 734 28.79 13.66 -51.42
C GLY A 734 27.28 13.82 -51.25
N LEU A 735 26.64 14.80 -51.90
CA LEU A 735 25.19 14.97 -51.89
C LEU A 735 24.52 14.10 -52.97
N ASP A 736 23.45 13.38 -52.62
CA ASP A 736 22.59 12.75 -53.61
C ASP A 736 21.71 13.79 -54.29
N VAL A 737 22.09 14.15 -55.52
CA VAL A 737 21.43 15.21 -56.29
C VAL A 737 19.99 14.86 -56.67
N LYS A 738 19.56 13.59 -56.52
CA LYS A 738 18.16 13.19 -56.75
C LYS A 738 17.21 13.69 -55.67
N LEU A 739 17.71 14.00 -54.47
CA LEU A 739 16.89 14.50 -53.37
C LEU A 739 16.64 16.01 -53.44
N CYS A 740 17.40 16.74 -54.27
CA CYS A 740 17.33 18.21 -54.37
C CYS A 740 16.27 18.65 -55.40
N ASN A 741 15.01 18.74 -55.00
CA ASN A 741 13.91 19.08 -55.90
C ASN A 741 14.08 20.45 -56.57
N GLY A 742 14.52 21.47 -55.82
CA GLY A 742 14.72 22.82 -56.34
C GLY A 742 15.73 22.87 -57.51
N LEU A 743 16.87 22.19 -57.36
CA LEU A 743 17.90 22.10 -58.40
C LEU A 743 17.40 21.38 -59.65
N GLN A 744 16.66 20.27 -59.49
CA GLN A 744 16.09 19.54 -60.63
C GLN A 744 15.04 20.36 -61.37
N VAL A 745 14.18 21.08 -60.65
CA VAL A 745 13.16 21.97 -61.23
C VAL A 745 13.80 23.14 -61.99
N SER A 746 14.85 23.76 -61.45
CA SER A 746 15.56 24.85 -62.12
C SER A 746 16.25 24.39 -63.41
N ILE A 747 16.85 23.19 -63.41
CA ILE A 747 17.42 22.57 -64.62
C ILE A 747 16.33 22.26 -65.65
N ALA A 748 15.21 21.67 -65.22
CA ALA A 748 14.09 21.36 -66.10
C ALA A 748 13.51 22.61 -66.78
N LYS A 749 13.25 23.67 -65.99
CA LYS A 749 12.75 24.97 -66.49
C LYS A 749 13.66 25.60 -67.54
N LEU A 750 14.98 25.46 -67.38
CA LEU A 750 15.95 25.99 -68.33
C LEU A 750 16.24 25.03 -69.50
N SER A 751 15.69 23.81 -69.52
CA SER A 751 15.90 22.82 -70.57
C SER A 751 14.82 22.83 -71.67
N GLU A 752 13.58 23.19 -71.35
CA GLU A 752 12.47 23.28 -72.31
C GLU A 752 12.64 24.49 -73.26
N SER A 753 12.62 24.25 -74.58
CA SER A 753 12.90 25.27 -75.61
C SER A 753 11.69 26.05 -76.11
N ASP A 754 10.45 25.62 -75.81
CA ASP A 754 9.26 25.99 -76.61
C ASP A 754 8.16 26.79 -75.86
N SER A 755 8.45 27.41 -74.70
CA SER A 755 7.39 27.99 -73.86
C SER A 755 7.71 29.35 -73.22
N PHE A 756 8.23 30.32 -73.98
CA PHE A 756 8.27 31.73 -73.55
C PHE A 756 7.15 32.61 -74.15
N GLU A 757 6.22 32.04 -74.92
CA GLU A 757 4.98 32.71 -75.37
C GLU A 757 3.79 32.40 -74.44
N CYS A 758 3.87 32.74 -73.15
CA CYS A 758 2.68 32.99 -72.29
C CYS A 758 3.09 33.47 -70.89
N ILE A 759 3.62 34.70 -70.76
CA ILE A 759 3.76 35.36 -69.45
C ILE A 759 3.27 36.80 -69.56
N THR A 760 1.99 36.95 -69.87
CA THR A 760 1.19 38.11 -69.46
C THR A 760 -0.19 37.60 -69.08
N THR A 761 -0.64 37.96 -67.87
CA THR A 761 -1.88 37.58 -67.17
C THR A 761 -1.88 36.24 -66.42
N CYS A 762 -1.48 36.27 -65.15
CA CYS A 762 -2.09 35.50 -64.06
C CYS A 762 -1.71 36.16 -62.73
N ASP A 763 -2.22 37.39 -62.52
CA ASP A 763 -2.58 37.85 -61.19
C ASP A 763 -4.11 37.89 -61.15
N SER A 764 -4.68 37.41 -60.07
CA SER A 764 -6.12 37.33 -59.75
C SER A 764 -6.95 36.33 -60.57
N GLN A 765 -6.98 35.06 -60.13
CA GLN A 765 -8.18 34.23 -60.02
C GLN A 765 -7.81 32.86 -59.42
N ILE A 766 -7.84 32.77 -58.09
CA ILE A 766 -8.29 31.55 -57.41
C ILE A 766 -9.60 31.96 -56.76
N GLU A 767 -10.70 31.60 -57.43
CA GLU A 767 -12.02 31.63 -56.83
C GLU A 767 -12.07 30.66 -55.66
N MET A 768 -12.75 31.16 -54.64
CA MET A 768 -13.23 30.44 -53.47
C MET A 768 -14.10 29.26 -53.90
N GLU A 769 -13.66 28.04 -53.62
CA GLU A 769 -14.58 26.99 -53.22
C GLU A 769 -14.77 27.08 -51.71
N THR A 770 -15.74 27.88 -51.30
CA THR A 770 -16.43 27.69 -50.03
C THR A 770 -17.29 26.44 -50.12
N GLY A 771 -16.80 25.35 -49.56
CA GLY A 771 -17.58 24.17 -49.20
C GLY A 771 -17.31 23.85 -47.74
N GLY A 772 -17.99 24.56 -46.84
CA GLY A 772 -17.94 24.25 -45.42
C GLY A 772 -18.54 22.86 -45.15
N HIS A 773 -17.92 22.11 -44.25
CA HIS A 773 -18.61 21.35 -43.22
C HIS A 773 -17.72 21.35 -41.97
N TRP A 774 -18.05 22.29 -41.08
CA TRP A 774 -17.88 22.08 -39.65
C TRP A 774 -18.66 20.82 -39.26
N GLY A 775 -18.04 19.96 -38.46
CA GLY A 775 -18.77 18.95 -37.70
C GLY A 775 -18.44 17.51 -38.06
N VAL A 776 -17.92 16.83 -37.04
CA VAL A 776 -18.05 15.39 -36.78
C VAL A 776 -17.13 14.47 -37.60
N SER A 777 -15.92 14.28 -37.09
CA SER A 777 -15.42 12.91 -36.85
C SER A 777 -14.24 12.92 -35.85
N LEU A 778 -14.52 13.40 -34.63
CA LEU A 778 -14.18 12.59 -33.46
C LEU A 778 -14.75 11.18 -33.72
N TRP A 779 -14.04 10.13 -33.33
CA TRP A 779 -14.38 8.70 -33.52
C TRP A 779 -13.81 8.04 -34.78
N ARG A 780 -12.47 7.89 -34.89
CA ARG A 780 -11.84 6.66 -35.46
C ARG A 780 -10.31 6.58 -35.36
N TRP A 781 -9.72 6.82 -34.20
CA TRP A 781 -8.40 6.30 -33.83
C TRP A 781 -8.43 5.77 -32.38
N GLY A 782 -9.49 5.02 -32.07
CA GLY A 782 -9.65 4.24 -30.84
C GLY A 782 -9.51 2.76 -31.16
N LEU A 783 -8.85 2.02 -30.26
CA LEU A 783 -8.43 0.61 -30.33
C LEU A 783 -7.05 0.35 -30.93
N CYS A 784 -6.01 0.78 -30.20
CA CYS A 784 -4.84 -0.04 -29.90
C CYS A 784 -3.95 0.71 -28.91
N MET A 785 -4.21 0.58 -27.60
CA MET A 785 -3.25 0.72 -26.49
C MET A 785 -4.00 0.42 -25.19
N THR A 786 -3.99 -0.85 -24.80
CA THR A 786 -4.38 -1.34 -23.49
C THR A 786 -3.21 -1.18 -22.52
N MET A 787 -3.49 -0.52 -21.38
CA MET A 787 -2.92 -0.77 -20.05
C MET A 787 -1.39 -0.75 -19.88
N ALA A 788 -0.79 0.44 -19.66
CA ALA A 788 0.43 0.63 -18.86
C ALA A 788 0.83 2.13 -18.69
N SER A 789 -0.05 3.02 -18.19
CA SER A 789 0.32 4.45 -18.09
C SER A 789 -0.24 5.26 -16.91
N LEU A 790 -0.74 4.61 -15.85
CA LEU A 790 -1.34 5.32 -14.70
C LEU A 790 -0.39 5.55 -13.50
N SER A 791 0.87 5.10 -13.57
CA SER A 791 1.88 5.30 -12.50
C SER A 791 2.93 6.37 -12.81
N LEU A 792 3.02 6.86 -14.05
CA LEU A 792 4.03 7.85 -14.47
C LEU A 792 3.52 9.30 -14.51
N TRP A 793 2.21 9.49 -14.75
CA TRP A 793 1.63 10.83 -14.81
C TRP A 793 1.72 11.59 -13.48
N LYS A 794 1.71 10.86 -12.34
CA LYS A 794 1.78 11.43 -10.99
C LYS A 794 3.21 11.81 -10.54
N ILE A 795 4.23 11.28 -11.22
CA ILE A 795 5.65 11.61 -10.99
C ILE A 795 6.03 12.84 -11.83
N LEU A 796 5.49 12.97 -13.04
CA LEU A 796 5.68 14.13 -13.93
C LEU A 796 4.92 15.38 -13.44
N GLU A 797 3.75 15.23 -12.83
CA GLU A 797 2.98 16.36 -12.26
C GLU A 797 3.72 17.06 -11.08
N LEU A 798 4.65 16.36 -10.42
CA LEU A 798 5.50 16.93 -9.36
C LEU A 798 6.80 17.57 -9.89
N ALA A 799 7.17 17.32 -11.14
CA ALA A 799 8.43 17.78 -11.73
C ALA A 799 8.28 19.05 -12.58
N VAL A 800 7.09 19.34 -13.12
CA VAL A 800 6.91 20.34 -14.19
C VAL A 800 6.22 21.64 -13.75
N ASN A 801 5.75 21.78 -12.51
CA ASN A 801 5.26 23.08 -12.03
C ASN A 801 6.43 24.00 -11.66
N GLY A 802 6.97 24.66 -12.68
CA GLY A 802 7.89 25.78 -12.60
C GLY A 802 7.25 26.96 -11.88
N ASP A 803 7.66 27.15 -10.63
CA ASP A 803 7.70 28.46 -10.00
C ASP A 803 8.98 28.51 -9.16
N ALA A 804 9.99 29.18 -9.71
CA ALA A 804 11.35 29.17 -9.21
C ALA A 804 11.50 30.03 -7.94
N SER A 805 12.13 29.44 -6.92
CA SER A 805 13.19 30.12 -6.18
C SER A 805 14.15 29.08 -5.61
N TRP A 806 15.42 29.27 -5.92
CA TRP A 806 16.57 28.52 -5.42
C TRP A 806 16.70 28.53 -3.88
N ASP A 807 15.91 29.36 -3.17
CA ASP A 807 15.83 29.36 -1.71
C ASP A 807 15.24 28.07 -1.12
N ARG A 808 14.49 27.25 -1.88
CA ARG A 808 14.04 25.93 -1.39
C ARG A 808 15.08 24.83 -1.47
N VAL A 809 16.16 25.04 -2.23
CA VAL A 809 17.29 24.09 -2.29
C VAL A 809 18.15 24.21 -1.03
N PHE A 810 18.24 25.42 -0.45
CA PHE A 810 19.01 25.68 0.78
C PHE A 810 18.16 26.08 2.00
N GLY A 811 16.83 26.19 1.87
CA GLY A 811 15.90 26.52 2.95
C GLY A 811 15.19 25.28 3.49
N LYS A 812 15.52 24.92 4.74
CA LYS A 812 14.87 23.93 5.63
C LYS A 812 13.69 23.18 4.98
N LYS A 813 13.98 22.00 4.39
CA LYS A 813 12.94 20.98 4.23
C LYS A 813 12.34 20.72 5.61
N SER A 814 11.04 20.98 5.75
CA SER A 814 10.23 20.36 6.78
C SER A 814 10.61 18.88 6.81
N LYS A 815 11.10 18.41 7.96
CA LYS A 815 11.46 17.01 8.19
C LYS A 815 10.27 16.18 7.69
N LYS A 816 10.42 15.46 6.56
CA LYS A 816 9.57 14.30 6.32
C LYS A 816 9.80 13.40 7.53
N GLU A 817 8.77 13.21 8.33
CA GLU A 817 8.81 12.57 9.63
C GLU A 817 9.29 11.11 9.47
N LYS A 818 10.60 10.89 9.61
CA LYS A 818 11.21 9.56 9.84
C LYS A 818 10.63 8.91 11.11
N TYR A 819 10.05 9.71 12.00
CA TYR A 819 9.45 9.33 13.27
C TYR A 819 8.07 9.95 13.40
N LEU A 820 7.08 9.16 13.82
CA LEU A 820 5.72 9.65 14.07
C LEU A 820 5.70 10.56 15.30
N ALA A 821 4.98 11.68 15.23
CA ALA A 821 4.87 12.64 16.32
C ALA A 821 3.99 12.13 17.48
N GLY A 822 4.62 11.45 18.45
CA GLY A 822 3.99 11.03 19.71
C GLY A 822 2.75 10.14 19.53
N PHE A 823 1.88 10.11 20.55
CA PHE A 823 0.62 9.36 20.51
C PHE A 823 -0.28 9.72 19.30
N PRO A 824 -0.51 11.00 18.94
CA PRO A 824 -1.37 11.35 17.81
C PRO A 824 -0.83 10.86 16.46
N GLY A 825 0.50 10.78 16.30
CA GLY A 825 1.15 10.27 15.10
C GLY A 825 0.93 8.77 14.87
N LEU A 826 0.68 8.00 15.93
CA LEU A 826 0.43 6.55 15.88
C LEU A 826 -1.03 6.20 15.54
N VAL A 827 -1.95 7.16 15.61
CA VAL A 827 -3.38 6.93 15.34
C VAL A 827 -3.64 6.85 13.83
N GLY A 828 -4.19 5.72 13.39
CA GLY A 828 -4.55 5.45 12.00
C GLY A 828 -3.60 4.50 11.27
N ASN A 829 -3.75 4.38 9.96
CA ASN A 829 -2.99 3.45 9.11
C ASN A 829 -3.01 1.99 9.64
N THR A 830 -4.14 1.56 10.19
CA THR A 830 -4.31 0.25 10.81
C THR A 830 -4.26 -0.87 9.75
N PRO A 831 -3.84 -2.10 10.11
CA PRO A 831 -3.85 -3.23 9.19
C PRO A 831 -5.26 -3.59 8.68
N LEU A 832 -5.34 -4.08 7.45
CA LEU A 832 -6.52 -4.78 6.93
C LEU A 832 -6.18 -6.27 6.92
N ILE A 833 -6.90 -7.05 7.72
CA ILE A 833 -6.62 -8.48 7.92
C ILE A 833 -7.65 -9.34 7.21
N GLU A 834 -7.22 -10.41 6.56
CA GLU A 834 -8.14 -11.42 6.04
C GLU A 834 -8.67 -12.27 7.19
N LEU A 835 -9.99 -12.48 7.24
CA LEU A 835 -10.62 -13.47 8.10
C LEU A 835 -10.70 -14.77 7.30
N THR A 836 -9.61 -15.53 7.30
CA THR A 836 -9.38 -16.64 6.36
C THR A 836 -10.42 -17.75 6.51
N ASN A 837 -10.84 -18.09 7.72
CA ASN A 837 -11.84 -19.14 7.94
C ASN A 837 -13.25 -18.66 7.54
N LEU A 838 -13.60 -17.40 7.82
CA LEU A 838 -14.85 -16.82 7.31
C LEU A 838 -14.87 -16.70 5.78
N SER A 839 -13.72 -16.37 5.18
CA SER A 839 -13.57 -16.27 3.73
C SER A 839 -13.77 -17.63 3.06
N LYS A 840 -13.11 -18.66 3.58
CA LYS A 840 -13.29 -20.06 3.14
C LYS A 840 -14.74 -20.52 3.27
N ALA A 841 -15.41 -20.20 4.38
CA ALA A 841 -16.78 -20.65 4.63
C ALA A 841 -17.82 -20.00 3.70
N THR A 842 -17.54 -18.81 3.18
CA THR A 842 -18.48 -18.05 2.32
C THR A 842 -18.11 -18.08 0.83
N GLY A 843 -16.88 -18.47 0.50
CA GLY A 843 -16.32 -18.34 -0.85
C GLY A 843 -16.08 -16.89 -1.28
N CYS A 844 -16.22 -15.93 -0.36
CA CYS A 844 -15.93 -14.52 -0.57
C CYS A 844 -14.63 -14.15 0.15
N MET A 845 -13.99 -13.05 -0.26
CA MET A 845 -12.86 -12.48 0.48
C MET A 845 -13.40 -11.58 1.60
N ILE A 846 -13.33 -12.02 2.86
CA ILE A 846 -13.78 -11.23 4.00
C ILE A 846 -12.56 -10.61 4.68
N LEU A 847 -12.47 -9.29 4.60
CA LEU A 847 -11.39 -8.49 5.17
C LEU A 847 -11.90 -7.67 6.35
N ALA A 848 -11.09 -7.47 7.36
CA ALA A 848 -11.45 -6.74 8.57
C ALA A 848 -10.40 -5.68 8.90
N LYS A 849 -10.84 -4.43 9.04
CA LYS A 849 -9.99 -3.30 9.41
C LYS A 849 -9.70 -3.35 10.91
N ALA A 850 -8.45 -3.59 11.29
CA ALA A 850 -8.04 -3.87 12.67
C ALA A 850 -7.90 -2.60 13.52
N GLU A 851 -9.00 -1.89 13.76
CA GLU A 851 -9.01 -0.63 14.52
C GLU A 851 -8.69 -0.81 16.02
N PHE A 852 -8.79 -2.02 16.55
CA PHE A 852 -8.32 -2.35 17.90
C PHE A 852 -6.80 -2.20 18.07
N LEU A 853 -6.03 -2.10 16.98
CA LEU A 853 -4.58 -1.87 16.98
C LEU A 853 -4.17 -0.39 16.99
N ASN A 854 -5.11 0.54 17.01
CA ASN A 854 -4.76 1.93 17.35
C ASN A 854 -4.12 2.00 18.76
N PRO A 855 -3.26 2.97 19.05
CA PRO A 855 -2.47 3.00 20.30
C PRO A 855 -3.32 3.12 21.58
N GLY A 856 -4.48 3.76 21.51
CA GLY A 856 -5.48 3.81 22.56
C GLY A 856 -6.46 2.64 22.52
N GLY A 857 -6.26 1.67 21.63
CA GLY A 857 -6.88 0.35 21.57
C GLY A 857 -8.29 0.30 21.01
N SER A 858 -8.73 1.31 20.24
CA SER A 858 -10.02 1.28 19.54
C SER A 858 -10.13 2.25 18.36
N SER A 859 -11.18 2.08 17.54
CA SER A 859 -11.55 3.02 16.47
C SER A 859 -11.83 4.46 16.93
N LYS A 860 -12.09 4.67 18.23
CA LYS A 860 -12.38 6.00 18.78
C LYS A 860 -11.15 6.90 18.89
N ASP A 861 -9.95 6.35 18.73
CA ASP A 861 -8.72 7.15 18.68
C ASP A 861 -8.73 8.12 17.48
N ARG A 862 -9.25 7.67 16.33
CA ARG A 862 -9.42 8.51 15.14
C ARG A 862 -10.40 9.66 15.41
N VAL A 863 -11.51 9.35 16.08
CA VAL A 863 -12.55 10.32 16.42
C VAL A 863 -12.01 11.36 17.41
N ALA A 864 -11.31 10.92 18.45
CA ALA A 864 -10.66 11.81 19.41
C ALA A 864 -9.65 12.73 18.71
N LYS A 865 -8.77 12.17 17.87
CA LYS A 865 -7.79 12.94 17.09
C LYS A 865 -8.48 13.98 16.20
N GLY A 866 -9.47 13.58 15.41
CA GLY A 866 -10.13 14.49 14.48
C GLY A 866 -10.93 15.59 15.17
N ILE A 867 -11.64 15.28 16.27
CA ILE A 867 -12.37 16.31 17.04
C ILE A 867 -11.40 17.30 17.68
N VAL A 868 -10.30 16.83 18.30
CA VAL A 868 -9.30 17.72 18.91
C VAL A 868 -8.62 18.59 17.85
N GLU A 869 -8.17 18.00 16.74
CA GLU A 869 -7.49 18.75 15.67
C GLU A 869 -8.42 19.74 14.94
N ASP A 870 -9.72 19.42 14.78
CA ASP A 870 -10.70 20.38 14.27
C ASP A 870 -10.91 21.53 15.26
N ALA A 871 -11.05 21.23 16.55
CA ALA A 871 -11.23 22.24 17.59
C ALA A 871 -10.03 23.18 17.70
N GLU A 872 -8.80 22.65 17.60
CA GLU A 872 -7.55 23.41 17.54
C GLU A 872 -7.53 24.32 16.30
N ARG A 873 -7.81 23.75 15.12
CA ARG A 873 -7.78 24.48 13.84
C ARG A 873 -8.80 25.62 13.80
N ARG A 874 -9.97 25.42 14.41
CA ARG A 874 -11.03 26.43 14.52
C ARG A 874 -10.83 27.40 15.69
N GLY A 875 -9.80 27.20 16.51
CA GLY A 875 -9.53 28.00 17.71
C GLY A 875 -10.57 27.87 18.82
N LEU A 876 -11.36 26.79 18.82
CA LEU A 876 -12.36 26.47 19.86
C LEU A 876 -11.70 25.89 21.11
N LEU A 877 -10.59 25.16 20.93
CA LEU A 877 -9.74 24.66 22.00
C LEU A 877 -8.42 25.43 21.98
N LYS A 878 -8.08 26.07 23.10
CA LYS A 878 -6.83 26.83 23.27
C LYS A 878 -5.82 26.01 24.07
N GLU A 879 -4.54 26.33 23.94
CA GLU A 879 -3.45 25.71 24.71
C GLU A 879 -3.75 25.72 26.23
N GLY A 880 -3.57 24.56 26.88
CA GLY A 880 -3.93 24.36 28.28
C GLY A 880 -5.44 24.31 28.58
N GLY A 881 -6.29 24.32 27.56
CA GLY A 881 -7.75 24.19 27.67
C GLY A 881 -8.21 22.84 28.24
N THR A 882 -9.53 22.72 28.45
CA THR A 882 -10.14 21.52 29.05
C THR A 882 -11.07 20.83 28.07
N ILE A 883 -10.76 19.58 27.70
CA ILE A 883 -11.61 18.69 26.92
C ILE A 883 -12.63 18.03 27.85
N ILE A 884 -13.91 18.13 27.52
CA ILE A 884 -15.01 17.61 28.33
C ILE A 884 -15.91 16.76 27.46
N GLU A 885 -16.19 15.52 27.90
CA GLU A 885 -17.07 14.61 27.16
C GLU A 885 -17.97 13.81 28.08
N GLY A 886 -19.21 13.57 27.63
CA GLY A 886 -20.14 12.66 28.29
C GLY A 886 -20.04 11.26 27.68
N THR A 887 -19.30 10.34 28.31
CA THR A 887 -19.16 8.96 27.80
C THR A 887 -18.66 7.99 28.88
N SER A 888 -19.13 6.74 28.84
CA SER A 888 -18.59 5.61 29.61
C SER A 888 -17.80 4.60 28.76
N GLY A 889 -17.60 4.91 27.47
CA GLY A 889 -17.03 4.00 26.48
C GLY A 889 -15.64 4.40 25.99
N SER A 890 -15.19 3.76 24.91
CA SER A 890 -13.82 3.90 24.37
C SER A 890 -13.45 5.33 23.98
N THR A 891 -14.42 6.18 23.62
CA THR A 891 -14.18 7.60 23.32
C THR A 891 -13.58 8.35 24.51
N GLY A 892 -13.98 8.03 25.75
CA GLY A 892 -13.41 8.68 26.93
C GLY A 892 -11.95 8.34 27.11
N ILE A 893 -11.57 7.09 26.85
CA ILE A 893 -10.18 6.61 26.92
C ILE A 893 -9.33 7.30 25.85
N SER A 894 -9.81 7.30 24.61
CA SER A 894 -9.15 7.94 23.47
C SER A 894 -8.95 9.45 23.70
N LEU A 895 -9.96 10.16 24.22
CA LEU A 895 -9.86 11.58 24.54
C LEU A 895 -8.91 11.85 25.70
N SER A 896 -8.88 10.98 26.72
CA SER A 896 -7.97 11.13 27.86
C SER A 896 -6.51 11.04 27.43
N LEU A 897 -6.17 10.05 26.62
CA LEU A 897 -4.83 9.86 26.07
C LEU A 897 -4.45 10.99 25.10
N MET A 898 -5.37 11.41 24.22
CA MET A 898 -5.16 12.54 23.31
C MET A 898 -4.94 13.85 24.06
N ALA A 899 -5.76 14.11 25.09
CA ALA A 899 -5.63 15.28 25.94
C ALA A 899 -4.26 15.33 26.63
N ARG A 900 -3.83 14.20 27.21
CA ARG A 900 -2.49 14.09 27.83
C ARG A 900 -1.36 14.32 26.84
N ALA A 901 -1.45 13.73 25.65
CA ALA A 901 -0.44 13.90 24.61
C ALA A 901 -0.33 15.34 24.09
N ARG A 902 -1.44 16.09 24.10
CA ARG A 902 -1.54 17.48 23.61
C ARG A 902 -1.46 18.54 24.71
N GLY A 903 -1.35 18.15 25.99
CA GLY A 903 -1.26 19.08 27.11
C GLY A 903 -2.58 19.70 27.56
N TYR A 904 -3.72 19.06 27.27
CA TYR A 904 -5.05 19.48 27.72
C TYR A 904 -5.46 18.78 29.01
N ARG A 905 -6.28 19.46 29.81
CA ARG A 905 -7.04 18.82 30.88
C ARG A 905 -8.19 18.02 30.28
N CYS A 906 -8.54 16.87 30.85
CA CYS A 906 -9.66 16.05 30.39
C CYS A 906 -10.64 15.79 31.53
N ILE A 907 -11.94 16.00 31.28
CA ILE A 907 -13.01 15.66 32.22
C ILE A 907 -14.01 14.73 31.51
N ILE A 908 -14.21 13.54 32.05
CA ILE A 908 -15.17 12.57 31.53
C ILE A 908 -16.36 12.48 32.48
N VAL A 909 -17.55 12.79 31.97
CA VAL A 909 -18.81 12.64 32.72
C VAL A 909 -19.44 11.30 32.33
N MET A 910 -19.69 10.44 33.31
CA MET A 910 -20.26 9.11 33.06
C MET A 910 -21.27 8.67 34.12
N PRO A 911 -22.14 7.70 33.81
CA PRO A 911 -23.07 7.14 34.80
C PRO A 911 -22.35 6.42 35.96
N ASP A 912 -22.95 6.44 37.16
CA ASP A 912 -22.41 5.81 38.38
C ASP A 912 -22.66 4.29 38.49
N ASP A 913 -23.41 3.72 37.55
CA ASP A 913 -23.70 2.28 37.45
C ASP A 913 -22.73 1.53 36.50
N GLN A 914 -21.71 2.22 36.00
CA GLN A 914 -20.67 1.63 35.15
C GLN A 914 -19.66 0.84 35.98
N ALA A 915 -18.95 -0.09 35.33
CA ALA A 915 -17.89 -0.87 35.96
C ALA A 915 -16.81 0.07 36.54
N LYS A 916 -16.42 -0.15 37.80
CA LYS A 916 -15.49 0.73 38.54
C LYS A 916 -14.11 0.78 37.87
N GLU A 917 -13.73 -0.30 37.22
CA GLU A 917 -12.49 -0.44 36.48
C GLU A 917 -12.40 0.59 35.34
N LYS A 918 -13.54 0.96 34.73
CA LYS A 918 -13.59 1.95 33.65
C LYS A 918 -13.31 3.37 34.16
N SER A 919 -13.86 3.75 35.32
CA SER A 919 -13.56 5.06 35.92
C SER A 919 -12.12 5.12 36.43
N GLN A 920 -11.65 4.05 37.09
CA GLN A 920 -10.26 3.96 37.56
C GLN A 920 -9.26 4.06 36.41
N LEU A 921 -9.51 3.40 35.27
CA LEU A 921 -8.61 3.47 34.12
C LEU A 921 -8.51 4.89 33.55
N LEU A 922 -9.63 5.62 33.45
CA LEU A 922 -9.63 7.01 33.00
C LEU A 922 -8.87 7.94 33.95
N GLU A 923 -9.04 7.74 35.27
CA GLU A 923 -8.29 8.46 36.29
C GLU A 923 -6.78 8.18 36.19
N GLN A 924 -6.37 6.93 35.91
CA GLN A 924 -4.96 6.59 35.67
C GLN A 924 -4.40 7.22 34.39
N PHE A 925 -5.22 7.36 33.34
CA PHE A 925 -4.88 8.20 32.17
C PHE A 925 -4.97 9.70 32.45
N GLY A 926 -5.27 10.07 33.70
CA GLY A 926 -5.24 11.42 34.19
C GLY A 926 -6.42 12.27 33.74
N ALA A 927 -7.56 11.65 33.39
CA ALA A 927 -8.82 12.36 33.27
C ALA A 927 -9.49 12.51 34.64
N GLU A 928 -10.22 13.60 34.83
CA GLU A 928 -11.13 13.75 35.96
C GLU A 928 -12.45 13.08 35.64
N VAL A 929 -12.91 12.17 36.50
CA VAL A 929 -14.17 11.46 36.27
C VAL A 929 -15.27 12.06 37.12
N VAL A 930 -16.36 12.48 36.48
CA VAL A 930 -17.57 12.98 37.13
C VAL A 930 -18.67 11.93 37.00
N LEU A 931 -19.01 11.29 38.11
CA LEU A 931 -20.06 10.29 38.16
C LEU A 931 -21.44 10.95 38.35
N VAL A 932 -22.40 10.57 37.53
CA VAL A 932 -23.80 11.03 37.61
C VAL A 932 -24.77 9.86 37.65
N LYS A 933 -25.95 10.04 38.23
CA LYS A 933 -26.97 8.99 38.20
C LYS A 933 -27.49 8.77 36.77
N PRO A 934 -27.71 7.51 36.33
CA PRO A 934 -28.37 7.20 35.07
C PRO A 934 -29.68 7.96 34.93
N ALA A 935 -29.86 8.60 33.78
CA ALA A 935 -31.05 9.36 33.45
C ALA A 935 -31.41 9.16 31.98
N SER A 936 -32.62 9.52 31.57
CA SER A 936 -33.00 9.57 30.15
C SER A 936 -32.33 10.77 29.46
N ILE A 937 -32.05 10.68 28.15
CA ILE A 937 -31.41 11.74 27.34
C ILE A 937 -32.14 13.10 27.41
N VAL A 938 -33.45 13.11 27.62
CA VAL A 938 -34.25 14.35 27.78
C VAL A 938 -34.08 15.02 29.14
N ASN A 939 -33.46 14.33 30.10
CA ASN A 939 -33.22 14.86 31.44
C ASN A 939 -31.96 15.73 31.45
N ALA A 940 -32.03 16.92 32.03
CA ALA A 940 -30.88 17.81 32.18
C ALA A 940 -29.70 17.18 32.95
N LYS A 941 -29.96 16.20 33.82
CA LYS A 941 -28.94 15.46 34.59
C LYS A 941 -28.33 14.27 33.85
N HIS A 942 -28.72 14.02 32.60
CA HIS A 942 -28.08 13.02 31.75
C HIS A 942 -26.59 13.33 31.59
N TYR A 943 -25.72 12.32 31.60
CA TYR A 943 -24.26 12.50 31.57
C TYR A 943 -23.77 13.36 30.40
N VAL A 944 -24.36 13.24 29.20
CA VAL A 944 -24.06 14.11 28.04
C VAL A 944 -24.50 15.56 28.28
N ASN A 945 -25.69 15.78 28.84
CA ASN A 945 -26.21 17.13 29.11
C ASN A 945 -25.41 17.81 30.23
N GLU A 946 -24.99 17.03 31.21
CA GLU A 946 -24.13 17.48 32.29
C GLU A 946 -22.72 17.81 31.80
N ALA A 947 -22.12 17.00 30.93
CA ALA A 947 -20.85 17.32 30.25
C ALA A 947 -20.94 18.65 29.48
N LYS A 948 -22.02 18.84 28.70
CA LYS A 948 -22.28 20.08 27.96
C LYS A 948 -22.44 21.29 28.88
N ARG A 949 -23.13 21.12 30.01
CA ARG A 949 -23.29 22.17 31.04
C ARG A 949 -21.96 22.49 31.71
N LEU A 950 -21.18 21.46 32.05
CA LEU A 950 -19.88 21.60 32.68
C LEU A 950 -18.91 22.33 31.76
N ALA A 951 -18.88 21.99 30.47
CA ALA A 951 -18.04 22.68 29.49
C ALA A 951 -18.33 24.18 29.38
N ARG A 952 -19.60 24.59 29.46
CA ARG A 952 -19.98 26.02 29.48
C ARG A 952 -19.52 26.76 30.73
N ASN A 953 -19.39 26.04 31.86
CA ASN A 953 -19.04 26.63 33.15
C ASN A 953 -17.54 26.51 33.48
N THR A 954 -16.79 25.72 32.71
CA THR A 954 -15.34 25.57 32.84
C THR A 954 -14.65 26.57 31.92
N GLU A 955 -13.78 27.41 32.47
CA GLU A 955 -12.96 28.31 31.67
C GLU A 955 -12.06 27.52 30.71
N GLY A 956 -12.09 27.86 29.42
CA GLY A 956 -11.40 27.08 28.38
C GLY A 956 -11.98 25.68 28.14
N GLY A 957 -13.20 25.41 28.63
CA GLY A 957 -13.91 24.15 28.45
C GLY A 957 -14.44 23.96 27.03
N TYR A 958 -14.08 22.83 26.41
CA TYR A 958 -14.56 22.41 25.10
C TYR A 958 -15.34 21.10 25.22
N PHE A 959 -16.62 21.14 24.82
CA PHE A 959 -17.46 19.96 24.75
C PHE A 959 -17.26 19.28 23.39
N THR A 960 -16.78 18.03 23.38
CA THR A 960 -16.40 17.35 22.13
C THR A 960 -17.60 16.87 21.32
N ASP A 961 -18.69 16.48 21.99
CA ASP A 961 -19.99 16.14 21.41
C ASP A 961 -19.89 15.05 20.33
N GLN A 962 -19.35 13.86 20.65
CA GLN A 962 -19.05 12.83 19.65
C GLN A 962 -20.23 12.40 18.76
N PHE A 963 -21.46 12.64 19.21
CA PHE A 963 -22.68 12.28 18.50
C PHE A 963 -23.01 13.30 17.41
N GLU A 964 -22.96 14.60 17.74
CA GLU A 964 -23.37 15.66 16.82
C GLU A 964 -22.18 16.32 16.10
N ASN A 965 -20.96 16.17 16.59
CA ASN A 965 -19.78 16.75 15.95
C ASN A 965 -19.38 15.97 14.68
N THR A 966 -19.50 16.61 13.51
CA THR A 966 -19.20 16.00 12.20
C THR A 966 -17.71 15.73 11.97
N ALA A 967 -16.81 16.27 12.79
CA ALA A 967 -15.39 15.91 12.73
C ALA A 967 -15.17 14.39 12.94
N ASN A 968 -16.13 13.71 13.59
CA ASN A 968 -16.19 12.25 13.67
C ASN A 968 -16.37 11.61 12.28
N PHE A 969 -17.39 12.02 11.51
CA PHE A 969 -17.57 11.64 10.11
C PHE A 969 -16.33 11.97 9.26
N ASP A 970 -15.81 13.20 9.36
CA ASP A 970 -14.69 13.67 8.55
C ASP A 970 -13.42 12.85 8.80
N SER A 971 -13.19 12.42 10.04
CA SER A 971 -12.05 11.56 10.39
C SER A 971 -12.05 10.27 9.60
N HIS A 972 -13.21 9.63 9.45
CA HIS A 972 -13.32 8.37 8.73
C HIS A 972 -13.39 8.55 7.21
N TYR A 973 -13.98 9.66 6.73
CA TYR A 973 -13.98 10.02 5.31
C TYR A 973 -12.56 10.34 4.80
N THR A 974 -11.75 11.03 5.59
CA THR A 974 -10.38 11.45 5.20
C THR A 974 -9.30 10.41 5.51
N THR A 975 -9.58 9.41 6.36
CA THR A 975 -8.58 8.38 6.73
C THR A 975 -9.07 6.96 6.47
N THR A 976 -10.06 6.46 7.22
CA THR A 976 -10.49 5.05 7.18
C THR A 976 -10.97 4.60 5.79
N GLY A 977 -11.80 5.39 5.11
CA GLY A 977 -12.24 5.11 3.74
C GLY A 977 -11.10 5.03 2.73
N PRO A 978 -10.23 6.05 2.62
CA PRO A 978 -9.03 6.01 1.78
C PRO A 978 -8.08 4.85 2.10
N GLU A 979 -7.90 4.53 3.37
CA GLU A 979 -7.06 3.40 3.79
C GLU A 979 -7.63 2.07 3.28
N ILE A 980 -8.93 1.82 3.47
CA ILE A 980 -9.59 0.62 2.96
C ILE A 980 -9.46 0.54 1.43
N TRP A 981 -9.80 1.62 0.72
CA TRP A 981 -9.72 1.66 -0.74
C TRP A 981 -8.31 1.34 -1.26
N ARG A 982 -7.29 1.90 -0.63
CA ARG A 982 -5.88 1.65 -0.96
C ARG A 982 -5.45 0.23 -0.61
N GLN A 983 -5.87 -0.29 0.54
CA GLN A 983 -5.48 -1.64 1.01
C GLN A 983 -6.15 -2.76 0.22
N THR A 984 -7.29 -2.50 -0.41
CA THR A 984 -7.97 -3.44 -1.32
C THR A 984 -7.66 -3.16 -2.79
N ASP A 985 -6.78 -2.23 -3.13
CA ASP A 985 -6.56 -1.77 -4.52
C ASP A 985 -7.87 -1.46 -5.29
N GLY A 986 -8.87 -0.90 -4.59
CA GLY A 986 -10.18 -0.57 -5.16
C GLY A 986 -11.13 -1.75 -5.43
N THR A 987 -10.78 -2.98 -5.02
CA THR A 987 -11.58 -4.21 -5.24
C THR A 987 -12.68 -4.49 -4.22
N VAL A 988 -12.98 -3.55 -3.32
CA VAL A 988 -14.04 -3.72 -2.32
C VAL A 988 -15.42 -3.69 -2.99
N ASP A 989 -16.23 -4.74 -2.78
CA ASP A 989 -17.60 -4.84 -3.29
C ASP A 989 -18.63 -4.47 -2.24
N ALA A 990 -18.33 -4.76 -0.96
CA ALA A 990 -19.20 -4.37 0.15
C ALA A 990 -18.44 -3.90 1.38
N PHE A 991 -19.07 -2.98 2.11
CA PHE A 991 -18.62 -2.50 3.41
C PHE A 991 -19.70 -2.74 4.48
N VAL A 992 -19.32 -3.37 5.58
CA VAL A 992 -20.25 -3.73 6.68
C VAL A 992 -19.77 -3.13 7.99
N MET A 993 -20.64 -2.37 8.66
CA MET A 993 -20.28 -1.73 9.92
C MET A 993 -21.50 -1.44 10.80
N ALA A 994 -21.36 -1.64 12.10
CA ALA A 994 -22.32 -1.23 13.10
C ALA A 994 -22.23 0.26 13.44
N ALA A 995 -23.33 0.84 13.90
CA ALA A 995 -23.41 2.26 14.22
C ALA A 995 -23.75 2.49 15.69
N GLY A 996 -22.88 3.22 16.38
CA GLY A 996 -23.22 3.94 17.62
C GLY A 996 -23.48 5.40 17.30
N THR A 997 -22.42 6.21 17.23
CA THR A 997 -22.50 7.61 16.76
C THR A 997 -22.78 7.74 15.27
N GLY A 998 -22.50 6.69 14.48
CA GLY A 998 -22.67 6.68 13.02
C GLY A 998 -21.48 7.21 12.21
N GLY A 999 -20.49 7.86 12.83
CA GLY A 999 -19.40 8.51 12.09
C GLY A 999 -18.54 7.56 11.25
N THR A 1000 -18.23 6.36 11.76
CA THR A 1000 -17.41 5.37 11.04
C THR A 1000 -18.10 4.85 9.78
N ILE A 1001 -19.34 4.38 9.89
CA ILE A 1001 -20.10 3.91 8.73
C ILE A 1001 -20.35 5.07 7.75
N ALA A 1002 -20.65 6.25 8.26
CA ALA A 1002 -20.97 7.39 7.42
C ALA A 1002 -19.77 7.89 6.62
N GLY A 1003 -18.65 8.19 7.28
CA GLY A 1003 -17.45 8.69 6.60
C GLY A 1003 -16.86 7.68 5.61
N THR A 1004 -16.79 6.41 6.02
CA THR A 1004 -16.26 5.34 5.16
C THR A 1004 -17.16 5.09 3.95
N SER A 1005 -18.48 4.96 4.14
CA SER A 1005 -19.43 4.76 3.04
C SER A 1005 -19.46 5.92 2.05
N ALA A 1006 -19.40 7.16 2.55
CA ALA A 1006 -19.38 8.34 1.71
C ALA A 1006 -18.17 8.36 0.78
N TYR A 1007 -16.98 8.05 1.29
CA TYR A 1007 -15.75 7.98 0.51
C TYR A 1007 -15.77 6.80 -0.49
N LEU A 1008 -16.12 5.59 -0.03
CA LEU A 1008 -16.13 4.41 -0.91
C LEU A 1008 -17.11 4.57 -2.07
N LYS A 1009 -18.32 5.07 -1.82
CA LYS A 1009 -19.31 5.33 -2.88
C LYS A 1009 -18.98 6.51 -3.80
N GLU A 1010 -18.09 7.41 -3.38
CA GLU A 1010 -17.54 8.43 -4.27
C GLU A 1010 -16.53 7.82 -5.25
N LYS A 1011 -15.74 6.83 -4.81
CA LYS A 1011 -14.78 6.12 -5.68
C LYS A 1011 -15.45 5.09 -6.57
N ASN A 1012 -16.38 4.33 -6.03
CA ASN A 1012 -17.19 3.38 -6.78
C ASN A 1012 -18.62 3.36 -6.21
N PRO A 1013 -19.61 3.94 -6.92
CA PRO A 1013 -21.01 3.97 -6.51
C PRO A 1013 -21.64 2.58 -6.28
N ASP A 1014 -21.09 1.54 -6.92
CA ASP A 1014 -21.63 0.18 -6.89
C ASP A 1014 -21.35 -0.56 -5.57
N VAL A 1015 -20.39 -0.06 -4.77
CA VAL A 1015 -20.06 -0.63 -3.46
C VAL A 1015 -21.30 -0.66 -2.57
N GLN A 1016 -21.66 -1.86 -2.11
CA GLN A 1016 -22.80 -2.09 -1.24
C GLN A 1016 -22.44 -1.84 0.23
N VAL A 1017 -23.22 -1.03 0.93
CA VAL A 1017 -22.98 -0.66 2.32
C VAL A 1017 -24.10 -1.22 3.20
N PHE A 1018 -23.71 -2.04 4.17
CA PHE A 1018 -24.64 -2.70 5.09
C PHE A 1018 -24.46 -2.22 6.53
N LEU A 1019 -25.56 -1.80 7.15
CA LEU A 1019 -25.60 -1.54 8.58
C LEU A 1019 -25.76 -2.86 9.35
N ALA A 1020 -24.91 -3.08 10.34
CA ALA A 1020 -25.03 -4.17 11.30
C ALA A 1020 -25.64 -3.63 12.61
N ASP A 1021 -26.83 -4.08 13.01
CA ASP A 1021 -27.57 -3.47 14.12
C ASP A 1021 -27.91 -4.49 15.22
N PRO A 1022 -27.64 -4.20 16.51
CA PRO A 1022 -27.98 -5.09 17.63
C PRO A 1022 -29.48 -5.04 17.97
N PRO A 1023 -29.97 -5.97 18.82
CA PRO A 1023 -31.32 -5.92 19.34
C PRO A 1023 -31.53 -4.64 20.16
N GLY A 1024 -32.75 -4.10 20.12
CA GLY A 1024 -33.11 -2.89 20.89
C GLY A 1024 -32.66 -1.57 20.27
N SER A 1025 -31.91 -1.56 19.16
CA SER A 1025 -31.60 -0.36 18.37
C SER A 1025 -32.72 -0.02 17.37
N SER A 1026 -32.90 1.27 17.06
CA SER A 1026 -33.88 1.73 16.08
C SER A 1026 -33.31 1.93 14.67
N LEU A 1027 -31.99 1.83 14.50
CA LEU A 1027 -31.31 2.13 13.24
C LEU A 1027 -31.61 1.14 12.11
N TYR A 1028 -31.79 -0.15 12.40
CA TYR A 1028 -32.20 -1.14 11.40
C TYR A 1028 -33.54 -0.77 10.77
N ASN A 1029 -34.54 -0.45 11.61
CA ASN A 1029 -35.88 -0.08 11.13
C ASN A 1029 -35.83 1.25 10.36
N LYS A 1030 -34.92 2.16 10.75
CA LYS A 1030 -34.67 3.38 10.00
C LYS A 1030 -34.14 3.07 8.59
N VAL A 1031 -33.18 2.16 8.44
CA VAL A 1031 -32.63 1.83 7.11
C VAL A 1031 -33.63 1.03 6.27
N ARG A 1032 -34.27 0.01 6.85
CA ARG A 1032 -35.15 -0.93 6.11
C ARG A 1032 -36.54 -0.39 5.81
N SER A 1033 -37.09 0.40 6.71
CA SER A 1033 -38.50 0.80 6.66
C SER A 1033 -38.69 2.31 6.83
N ASN A 1034 -37.60 3.07 6.97
CA ASN A 1034 -37.62 4.51 7.23
C ASN A 1034 -38.37 4.89 8.53
N VAL A 1035 -38.43 3.99 9.51
CA VAL A 1035 -39.09 4.19 10.82
C VAL A 1035 -38.05 4.14 11.94
N CYS A 1036 -37.95 5.19 12.75
CA CYS A 1036 -36.92 5.33 13.78
C CYS A 1036 -37.36 4.86 15.18
N TYR A 1037 -38.44 4.10 15.26
CA TYR A 1037 -38.93 3.49 16.50
C TYR A 1037 -39.19 2.01 16.25
N ALA A 1038 -38.65 1.14 17.10
CA ALA A 1038 -39.15 -0.23 17.12
C ALA A 1038 -40.61 -0.22 17.63
N PRO A 1039 -41.54 -1.03 17.07
CA PRO A 1039 -42.90 -1.16 17.64
C PRO A 1039 -42.90 -1.43 19.16
N GLN A 1040 -41.86 -2.12 19.63
CA GLN A 1040 -41.60 -2.45 21.03
C GLN A 1040 -41.16 -1.25 21.89
N GLN A 1041 -40.82 -0.12 21.29
CA GLN A 1041 -40.39 1.13 21.94
C GLN A 1041 -41.48 2.20 21.99
N ALA A 1042 -42.69 1.93 21.47
CA ALA A 1042 -43.81 2.88 21.53
C ALA A 1042 -44.11 3.35 22.96
N GLU A 1043 -44.11 4.67 23.18
CA GLU A 1043 -44.11 5.34 24.49
C GLU A 1043 -45.19 4.80 25.45
N THR A 1044 -44.73 4.02 26.43
CA THR A 1044 -45.41 3.90 27.71
C THR A 1044 -44.40 4.35 28.76
N LYS A 1045 -44.86 5.18 29.70
CA LYS A 1045 -44.10 6.00 30.66
C LYS A 1045 -43.09 5.23 31.53
N VAL A 1046 -42.00 4.74 30.96
CA VAL A 1046 -40.98 3.95 31.67
C VAL A 1046 -39.64 4.70 31.67
N ARG A 1047 -38.93 4.63 32.81
CA ARG A 1047 -37.72 5.41 33.09
C ARG A 1047 -36.41 4.80 32.53
N ARG A 1048 -36.45 3.65 31.84
CA ARG A 1048 -35.29 2.94 31.23
C ARG A 1048 -35.69 2.28 29.89
N HIS A 1049 -34.72 2.05 29.01
CA HIS A 1049 -34.91 1.31 27.75
C HIS A 1049 -35.48 -0.09 28.05
N ARG A 1050 -36.45 -0.55 27.24
CA ARG A 1050 -37.15 -1.82 27.45
C ARG A 1050 -36.34 -3.05 27.05
N TYR A 1051 -35.34 -2.88 26.20
CA TYR A 1051 -34.48 -3.93 25.67
C TYR A 1051 -33.05 -3.49 25.84
N ASP A 1052 -32.28 -4.25 26.61
CA ASP A 1052 -30.84 -4.10 26.77
C ASP A 1052 -30.14 -5.09 25.83
N THR A 1053 -28.89 -4.79 25.45
CA THR A 1053 -28.08 -5.67 24.57
C THR A 1053 -26.69 -5.82 25.15
N ILE A 1054 -26.10 -7.01 24.96
CA ILE A 1054 -24.71 -7.27 25.35
C ILE A 1054 -23.70 -6.48 24.48
N ALA A 1055 -24.15 -5.93 23.35
CA ALA A 1055 -23.33 -5.18 22.42
C ALA A 1055 -23.02 -3.76 22.93
N GLU A 1056 -21.86 -3.58 23.56
CA GLU A 1056 -21.37 -2.26 23.98
C GLU A 1056 -20.93 -1.37 22.80
N GLY A 1057 -21.27 -0.08 22.87
CA GLY A 1057 -20.73 0.96 21.97
C GLY A 1057 -21.42 1.10 20.61
N VAL A 1058 -22.49 0.33 20.37
CA VAL A 1058 -23.28 0.28 19.13
C VAL A 1058 -24.77 0.19 19.45
N GLY A 1059 -25.62 0.58 18.51
CA GLY A 1059 -27.07 0.63 18.69
C GLY A 1059 -27.54 1.87 19.44
N ILE A 1060 -28.52 2.59 18.88
CA ILE A 1060 -29.07 3.79 19.51
C ILE A 1060 -30.50 4.06 18.99
N ASP A 1061 -31.32 4.68 19.83
CA ASP A 1061 -32.72 4.98 19.53
C ASP A 1061 -32.95 6.40 18.97
N ARG A 1062 -31.90 7.04 18.45
CA ARG A 1062 -31.98 8.37 17.84
C ARG A 1062 -31.07 8.50 16.63
N LEU A 1063 -31.40 9.41 15.73
CA LEU A 1063 -30.53 9.79 14.62
C LEU A 1063 -29.57 10.89 15.07
N THR A 1064 -28.28 10.65 14.87
CA THR A 1064 -27.20 11.61 15.11
C THR A 1064 -26.88 12.37 13.83
N GLU A 1065 -26.30 13.56 13.92
CA GLU A 1065 -25.82 14.29 12.74
C GLU A 1065 -24.86 13.46 11.88
N ASN A 1066 -23.94 12.73 12.52
CA ASN A 1066 -23.01 11.84 11.85
C ASN A 1066 -23.71 10.71 11.06
N PHE A 1067 -24.70 10.03 11.64
CA PHE A 1067 -25.38 8.92 10.98
C PHE A 1067 -26.21 9.38 9.77
N MET A 1068 -26.78 10.59 9.82
CA MET A 1068 -27.57 11.13 8.71
C MET A 1068 -26.76 11.35 7.42
N LEU A 1069 -25.43 11.43 7.53
CA LEU A 1069 -24.51 11.54 6.39
C LEU A 1069 -24.16 10.18 5.76
N ALA A 1070 -24.60 9.07 6.35
CA ALA A 1070 -24.26 7.73 5.87
C ALA A 1070 -24.98 7.37 4.57
N LYS A 1071 -24.25 6.75 3.65
CA LYS A 1071 -24.81 6.20 2.40
C LYS A 1071 -24.95 4.68 2.55
N ILE A 1072 -26.09 4.24 3.08
CA ILE A 1072 -26.37 2.84 3.44
C ILE A 1072 -27.40 2.26 2.46
N ASP A 1073 -27.13 1.07 1.93
CA ASP A 1073 -28.02 0.39 0.98
C ASP A 1073 -28.98 -0.57 1.68
N ASP A 1074 -28.52 -1.26 2.73
CA ASP A 1074 -29.35 -2.22 3.46
C ASP A 1074 -28.86 -2.42 4.91
N ALA A 1075 -29.58 -3.21 5.71
CA ALA A 1075 -29.22 -3.52 7.10
C ALA A 1075 -29.49 -4.99 7.48
N PHE A 1076 -28.73 -5.47 8.46
CA PHE A 1076 -28.86 -6.79 9.10
C PHE A 1076 -29.04 -6.63 10.62
N LYS A 1077 -30.01 -7.35 11.20
CA LYS A 1077 -30.15 -7.49 12.66
C LYS A 1077 -29.31 -8.64 13.15
N VAL A 1078 -28.47 -8.43 14.15
CA VAL A 1078 -27.67 -9.49 14.77
C VAL A 1078 -28.17 -9.71 16.19
N THR A 1079 -28.34 -10.96 16.61
CA THR A 1079 -28.78 -11.28 17.98
C THR A 1079 -27.60 -11.34 18.94
N ASP A 1080 -27.84 -11.12 20.24
CA ASP A 1080 -26.77 -11.17 21.25
C ASP A 1080 -26.06 -12.54 21.30
N GLN A 1081 -26.81 -13.63 21.12
CA GLN A 1081 -26.25 -14.98 20.99
C GLN A 1081 -25.26 -15.07 19.82
N GLU A 1082 -25.64 -14.59 18.63
CA GLU A 1082 -24.77 -14.61 17.45
C GLU A 1082 -23.50 -13.77 17.66
N ILE A 1083 -23.59 -12.67 18.40
CA ILE A 1083 -22.43 -11.83 18.75
C ILE A 1083 -21.45 -12.61 19.63
N VAL A 1084 -21.95 -13.28 20.67
CA VAL A 1084 -21.14 -14.11 21.56
C VAL A 1084 -20.49 -15.25 20.77
N GLU A 1085 -21.27 -16.03 20.04
CA GLU A 1085 -20.77 -17.17 19.25
C GLU A 1085 -19.71 -16.74 18.22
N MET A 1086 -19.97 -15.67 17.46
CA MET A 1086 -19.00 -15.15 16.50
C MET A 1086 -17.71 -14.68 17.16
N SER A 1087 -17.78 -14.02 18.32
CA SER A 1087 -16.57 -13.59 19.03
C SER A 1087 -15.71 -14.77 19.49
N ARG A 1088 -16.35 -15.87 19.92
CA ARG A 1088 -15.65 -17.10 20.31
C ARG A 1088 -15.07 -17.83 19.11
N PHE A 1089 -15.81 -17.85 17.99
CA PHE A 1089 -15.31 -18.36 16.71
C PHE A 1089 -14.07 -17.60 16.24
N LEU A 1090 -14.09 -16.26 16.25
CA LEU A 1090 -12.94 -15.44 15.83
C LEU A 1090 -11.70 -15.70 16.69
N LEU A 1091 -11.87 -15.89 18.01
CA LEU A 1091 -10.75 -16.24 18.87
C LEU A 1091 -10.21 -17.65 18.58
N ARG A 1092 -11.10 -18.63 18.45
CA ARG A 1092 -10.75 -20.05 18.28
C ARG A 1092 -10.14 -20.35 16.91
N GLU A 1093 -10.74 -19.85 15.84
CA GLU A 1093 -10.40 -20.20 14.46
C GLU A 1093 -9.46 -19.18 13.80
N GLU A 1094 -9.60 -17.89 14.11
CA GLU A 1094 -8.79 -16.83 13.50
C GLU A 1094 -7.68 -16.29 14.44
N GLY A 1095 -7.70 -16.66 15.73
CA GLY A 1095 -6.77 -16.12 16.74
C GLY A 1095 -7.00 -14.64 17.07
N ILE A 1096 -8.19 -14.11 16.79
CA ILE A 1096 -8.50 -12.68 16.90
C ILE A 1096 -9.33 -12.41 18.16
N PHE A 1097 -8.73 -11.71 19.13
CA PHE A 1097 -9.37 -11.40 20.41
C PHE A 1097 -10.03 -10.01 20.43
N VAL A 1098 -11.35 -9.97 20.25
CA VAL A 1098 -12.12 -8.72 19.99
C VAL A 1098 -13.30 -8.50 20.92
N GLY A 1099 -13.78 -7.26 20.98
CA GLY A 1099 -15.01 -6.88 21.69
C GLY A 1099 -16.30 -7.28 20.96
N SER A 1100 -17.43 -7.02 21.62
CA SER A 1100 -18.77 -7.40 21.15
C SER A 1100 -19.17 -6.76 19.82
N SER A 1101 -18.88 -5.47 19.63
CA SER A 1101 -19.17 -4.76 18.38
C SER A 1101 -18.46 -5.36 17.15
N SER A 1102 -17.26 -5.91 17.33
CA SER A 1102 -16.52 -6.61 16.26
C SER A 1102 -17.17 -7.96 15.90
N GLY A 1103 -17.63 -8.72 16.91
CA GLY A 1103 -18.39 -9.95 16.67
C GLY A 1103 -19.68 -9.68 15.87
N LEU A 1104 -20.41 -8.64 16.25
CA LEU A 1104 -21.60 -8.16 15.54
C LEU A 1104 -21.30 -7.86 14.06
N ASN A 1105 -20.24 -7.07 13.81
CA ASN A 1105 -19.77 -6.73 12.48
C ASN A 1105 -19.46 -7.96 11.62
N CYS A 1106 -18.74 -8.94 12.17
CA CYS A 1106 -18.39 -10.17 11.45
C CYS A 1106 -19.60 -11.04 11.11
N VAL A 1107 -20.61 -11.14 11.98
CA VAL A 1107 -21.88 -11.83 11.64
C VAL A 1107 -22.54 -11.18 10.43
N ALA A 1108 -22.63 -9.85 10.44
CA ALA A 1108 -23.21 -9.11 9.32
C ALA A 1108 -22.36 -9.21 8.05
N ALA A 1109 -21.02 -9.29 8.17
CA ALA A 1109 -20.13 -9.51 7.04
C ALA A 1109 -20.37 -10.87 6.37
N VAL A 1110 -20.54 -11.94 7.16
CA VAL A 1110 -20.91 -13.27 6.63
C VAL A 1110 -22.26 -13.24 5.93
N ARG A 1111 -23.24 -12.51 6.47
CA ARG A 1111 -24.56 -12.36 5.81
C ARG A 1111 -24.48 -11.54 4.52
N ALA A 1112 -23.66 -10.49 4.48
CA ALA A 1112 -23.39 -9.73 3.26
C ALA A 1112 -22.71 -10.61 2.20
N ALA A 1113 -21.71 -11.41 2.60
CA ALA A 1113 -21.04 -12.38 1.74
C ALA A 1113 -22.01 -13.42 1.17
N ARG A 1114 -22.87 -14.00 2.02
CA ARG A 1114 -23.94 -14.93 1.57
C ARG A 1114 -24.94 -14.27 0.63
N LYS A 1115 -25.25 -12.99 0.82
CA LYS A 1115 -26.17 -12.22 -0.04
C LYS A 1115 -25.57 -11.91 -1.42
N LEU A 1116 -24.28 -11.58 -1.49
CA LEU A 1116 -23.60 -11.26 -2.75
C LEU A 1116 -23.14 -12.50 -3.52
N GLY A 1117 -22.83 -13.58 -2.79
CA GLY A 1117 -22.33 -14.83 -3.34
C GLY A 1117 -20.80 -14.83 -3.54
N PRO A 1118 -20.20 -16.01 -3.80
CA PRO A 1118 -18.76 -16.20 -3.88
C PRO A 1118 -18.04 -15.28 -4.86
N GLY A 1119 -16.77 -14.97 -4.60
CA GLY A 1119 -15.90 -14.16 -5.46
C GLY A 1119 -15.92 -12.65 -5.19
N HIS A 1120 -16.78 -12.16 -4.29
CA HIS A 1120 -16.82 -10.75 -3.88
C HIS A 1120 -15.88 -10.48 -2.70
N THR A 1121 -15.47 -9.21 -2.54
CA THR A 1121 -14.68 -8.71 -1.43
C THR A 1121 -15.53 -7.89 -0.47
N ILE A 1122 -15.64 -8.35 0.78
CA ILE A 1122 -16.41 -7.72 1.85
C ILE A 1122 -15.44 -7.21 2.89
N VAL A 1123 -15.50 -5.91 3.18
CA VAL A 1123 -14.70 -5.27 4.23
C VAL A 1123 -15.59 -4.96 5.44
N THR A 1124 -15.12 -5.31 6.63
CA THR A 1124 -15.71 -4.91 7.91
C THR A 1124 -14.68 -4.30 8.85
N VAL A 1125 -15.05 -3.95 10.09
CA VAL A 1125 -14.17 -3.29 11.06
C VAL A 1125 -14.17 -4.01 12.39
N LEU A 1126 -12.98 -4.27 12.93
CA LEU A 1126 -12.78 -4.77 14.30
C LEU A 1126 -12.50 -3.59 15.21
N CYS A 1127 -13.52 -3.17 15.96
CA CYS A 1127 -13.55 -1.87 16.62
C CYS A 1127 -12.62 -1.74 17.82
N ASP A 1128 -12.56 -2.76 18.67
CA ASP A 1128 -11.80 -2.79 19.91
C ASP A 1128 -11.43 -4.23 20.34
N SER A 1129 -10.47 -4.33 21.26
CA SER A 1129 -9.94 -5.61 21.75
C SER A 1129 -10.84 -6.22 22.82
N GLY A 1130 -10.86 -7.55 22.88
CA GLY A 1130 -11.55 -8.31 23.92
C GLY A 1130 -11.04 -8.01 25.34
N GLN A 1131 -9.81 -7.51 25.48
CA GLN A 1131 -9.20 -7.15 26.77
C GLN A 1131 -10.04 -6.14 27.56
N ARG A 1132 -10.75 -5.24 26.87
CA ARG A 1132 -11.60 -4.20 27.50
C ARG A 1132 -12.89 -4.75 28.08
N HIS A 1133 -13.22 -6.00 27.77
CA HIS A 1133 -14.50 -6.61 28.12
C HIS A 1133 -14.35 -7.90 28.95
N LEU A 1134 -13.17 -8.14 29.53
CA LEU A 1134 -12.86 -9.33 30.32
C LEU A 1134 -13.82 -9.59 31.47
N THR A 1135 -14.27 -8.54 32.17
CA THR A 1135 -15.16 -8.67 33.33
C THR A 1135 -16.64 -8.80 32.96
N LYS A 1136 -16.99 -8.52 31.70
CA LYS A 1136 -18.37 -8.55 31.17
C LYS A 1136 -18.52 -9.49 29.98
N PHE A 1137 -18.40 -9.00 28.74
CA PHE A 1137 -18.63 -9.77 27.51
C PHE A 1137 -17.71 -10.99 27.31
N TRP A 1138 -16.58 -11.05 27.99
CA TRP A 1138 -15.69 -12.22 28.01
C TRP A 1138 -15.77 -13.04 29.31
N ASN A 1139 -16.53 -12.57 30.30
CA ASN A 1139 -16.78 -13.29 31.53
C ASN A 1139 -17.98 -14.25 31.34
N GLU A 1140 -17.70 -15.54 31.21
CA GLU A 1140 -18.73 -16.56 30.99
C GLU A 1140 -19.78 -16.60 32.10
N GLN A 1141 -19.39 -16.38 33.35
CA GLN A 1141 -20.32 -16.34 34.48
C GLN A 1141 -21.28 -15.15 34.34
N HIS A 1142 -20.77 -13.97 34.03
CA HIS A 1142 -21.59 -12.77 33.82
C HIS A 1142 -22.58 -12.96 32.66
N ILE A 1143 -22.12 -13.52 31.54
CA ILE A 1143 -22.97 -13.74 30.35
C ILE A 1143 -24.07 -14.77 30.65
N ARG A 1144 -23.75 -15.84 31.38
CA ARG A 1144 -24.72 -16.87 31.76
C ARG A 1144 -25.74 -16.36 32.78
N GLU A 1145 -25.29 -15.66 33.82
CA GLU A 1145 -26.14 -15.19 34.93
C GLU A 1145 -27.00 -13.99 34.54
N ASP A 1146 -26.40 -12.96 33.92
CA ASP A 1146 -27.08 -11.69 33.66
C ASP A 1146 -27.77 -11.65 32.29
N TRP A 1147 -27.27 -12.42 31.31
CA TRP A 1147 -27.79 -12.42 29.93
C TRP A 1147 -28.41 -13.75 29.50
N GLN A 1148 -28.24 -14.85 30.25
CA GLN A 1148 -28.73 -16.19 29.90
C GLN A 1148 -28.23 -16.68 28.54
N LEU A 1149 -27.00 -16.31 28.16
CA LEU A 1149 -26.36 -16.74 26.92
C LEU A 1149 -25.22 -17.71 27.23
N GLU A 1150 -24.98 -18.68 26.33
CA GLU A 1150 -23.87 -19.61 26.43
C GLU A 1150 -23.26 -19.86 25.04
N PRO A 1151 -21.93 -19.76 24.86
CA PRO A 1151 -21.29 -20.14 23.60
C PRO A 1151 -21.31 -21.66 23.46
N THR A 1152 -22.12 -22.18 22.55
CA THR A 1152 -22.34 -23.61 22.32
C THR A 1152 -21.86 -24.07 20.94
N ALA A 1153 -21.64 -23.13 20.01
CA ALA A 1153 -21.32 -23.47 18.63
C ALA A 1153 -19.83 -23.84 18.44
N THR A 1154 -19.64 -24.91 17.67
CA THR A 1154 -18.32 -25.45 17.30
C THR A 1154 -17.79 -24.86 16.00
N HIS A 1155 -18.66 -24.47 15.07
CA HIS A 1155 -18.33 -23.72 13.86
C HIS A 1155 -19.41 -22.66 13.56
N LEU A 1156 -19.77 -22.42 12.29
CA LEU A 1156 -20.70 -21.38 11.86
C LEU A 1156 -22.17 -21.83 11.81
N GLU A 1157 -22.51 -22.99 12.37
CA GLU A 1157 -23.88 -23.53 12.39
C GLU A 1157 -24.90 -22.62 13.08
N PHE A 1158 -24.44 -21.76 14.00
CA PHE A 1158 -25.30 -20.75 14.64
C PHE A 1158 -25.83 -19.70 13.66
N LEU A 1159 -25.23 -19.56 12.48
CA LEU A 1159 -25.69 -18.66 11.41
C LEU A 1159 -26.70 -19.32 10.45
N ASP A 1160 -26.91 -20.64 10.56
CA ASP A 1160 -27.78 -21.40 9.65
C ASP A 1160 -29.19 -21.59 10.22
N GLY A 1161 -29.40 -21.32 11.52
CA GLY A 1161 -30.69 -21.41 12.20
C GLY A 1161 -31.64 -20.22 11.98
N SER A 1162 -31.24 -19.17 11.26
CA SER A 1162 -32.01 -17.93 11.11
C SER A 1162 -32.80 -17.84 9.79
N THR A 1163 -33.37 -18.94 9.29
CA THR A 1163 -34.41 -18.90 8.23
C THR A 1163 -35.83 -18.72 8.76
N GLY A 1164 -35.98 -18.27 10.01
CA GLY A 1164 -37.26 -17.87 10.59
C GLY A 1164 -37.46 -16.35 10.55
N GLN A 1165 -37.87 -15.80 9.41
CA GLN A 1165 -38.68 -14.56 9.42
C GLN A 1165 -40.16 -14.97 9.34
N PRO A 1166 -41.07 -14.36 10.13
CA PRO A 1166 -42.44 -14.19 9.67
C PRO A 1166 -42.52 -13.20 8.51
#